data_AF-A0A7C8ID03-F1
#
_entry.id   AF-A0A7C8ID03-F1
#
_cell.length_a   1.000
_cell.length_b   1.000
_cell.length_c   1.000
_cell.angle_alpha   90.00
_cell.angle_beta   90.00
_cell.angle_gamma   90.00
#
_symmetry.space_group_name_H-M   'P 1'
#
loop_
_entity.id
_entity.type
_entity.pdbx_description
1 polymer ?
#
loop_
_entity_poly.entity_id
_entity_poly.type
_entity_poly.pdbx_seq_one_letter_code
_entity_poly.pdbx_strand_id
1 'polypeptide(L)'
;MAGREYHHPYTPYDIQTQFMHAVYDCLENGKVGIFESPTGTGKSLSLICASLTWLRDHKKRTLEEGHPLEATDSDEPGWMVEHARKQKKQAALRRRRALESRIADIKAKELRAKNRYQHGARSHKRQEVTSDVDGATPNEAQFILADYESDEDNSQKTAEKTYDDSGLSAETQALMKQFGYSVEKENGQEEDAPDEIKIFICSRTHSQLTQFSSELNRVKMPPAINDTSLDENDEKNIVEEVKHITLGSRKNLCINPKVNKLGKATTINERCLELQQPNISSDSKCPFIPTKESEALVNDFRDHALAKIRDIEDLMMTGKQLGICPYYASRPATRYCEIVTLPYPLLLQKSAREALDLSLKDHIVIIDEAHNLMDAIAGIYSVSVSLAQVQQARMQLTVYLQRFRNKLKGKNRVYVAQTVRVLDAIIAWLQSRGSESGFNDGLVDPASLMSGKGVDQINLFKLNTYLRDSRLARKVDGYTNHVIQSREEGSQQDAKKPLKGEIGQSLPVLTHVQQFLMSFMNPSAEGRFFVSKEESSGVVLKYLLLDPTFHFKDIVEEARAVVLAGGTMSPMSDYEHYLLSYLDPSRIMTLSCGHVIPPSNLLAIPVVQTSSGSGFEFTFEKRNSERMMIDLGNAILRITQHIPDGLVVFFPSYSYLDLCAAAWKRLRPTGSDVPLWDSVLKIKPIFCEQRAEQKPLDPTLAAKETVAASVLKAYSSAVASGNGRGALLLAVMGGTLSEGINFSDALGRGVVVVGMPFPNPHSAEWKAKVQYISAKAAAKGLDAKAAARDFYENACMRTVNQCVGRAIRHRGDYAAILMLDRRYAGTRIQAKLPHWIRASLTHGAGVRDVEKRLDEFFAGKN
;
A
#
# COMPACT_ATOMS: atom_id res chain seq x y z
N MET A 1 36.57 2.72 -16.54
CA MET A 1 35.22 2.32 -16.11
C MET A 1 34.67 1.39 -17.18
N ALA A 2 34.79 0.07 -16.99
CA ALA A 2 34.26 -0.90 -17.96
C ALA A 2 32.73 -0.95 -17.83
N GLY A 3 32.00 -0.79 -18.93
CA GLY A 3 30.54 -0.75 -18.95
C GLY A 3 29.96 -2.08 -18.49
N ARG A 4 29.27 -2.09 -17.35
CA ARG A 4 28.49 -3.23 -16.87
C ARG A 4 27.30 -3.43 -17.82
N GLU A 5 27.05 -4.67 -18.23
CA GLU A 5 25.89 -5.01 -19.04
C GLU A 5 24.70 -5.33 -18.13
N TYR A 6 23.64 -4.53 -18.21
CA TYR A 6 22.45 -4.69 -17.36
C TYR A 6 21.37 -5.59 -17.98
N HIS A 7 21.64 -6.20 -19.13
CA HIS A 7 20.70 -7.06 -19.87
C HIS A 7 19.30 -6.45 -20.05
N HIS A 8 19.27 -5.13 -20.26
CA HIS A 8 18.03 -4.41 -20.50
C HIS A 8 17.42 -4.92 -21.83
N PRO A 9 16.12 -5.28 -21.87
CA PRO A 9 15.52 -5.93 -23.05
C PRO A 9 15.37 -4.99 -24.26
N TYR A 10 15.70 -3.72 -24.10
CA TYR A 10 15.76 -2.70 -25.14
C TYR A 10 17.08 -1.94 -25.00
N THR A 11 17.45 -1.14 -26.00
CA THR A 11 18.56 -0.19 -25.85
C THR A 11 18.18 0.86 -24.79
N PRO A 12 18.89 0.92 -23.65
CA PRO A 12 18.56 1.87 -22.59
C PRO A 12 18.95 3.29 -22.98
N TYR A 13 18.19 4.28 -22.52
CA TYR A 13 18.58 5.69 -22.58
C TYR A 13 19.72 5.98 -21.61
N ASP A 14 20.50 7.03 -21.85
CA ASP A 14 21.61 7.44 -20.96
C ASP A 14 21.15 7.62 -19.50
N ILE A 15 19.97 8.22 -19.31
CA ILE A 15 19.38 8.40 -17.98
C ILE A 15 19.02 7.06 -17.31
N GLN A 16 18.61 6.05 -18.08
CA GLN A 16 18.30 4.72 -17.54
C GLN A 16 19.59 4.02 -17.14
N THR A 17 20.65 4.16 -17.94
CA THR A 17 21.99 3.63 -17.62
C THR A 17 22.53 4.26 -16.34
N GLN A 18 22.42 5.58 -16.18
CA GLN A 18 22.78 6.29 -14.93
C GLN A 18 21.97 5.77 -13.74
N PHE A 19 20.65 5.61 -13.90
CA PHE A 19 19.79 5.05 -12.85
C PHE A 19 20.19 3.62 -12.47
N MET A 20 20.47 2.76 -13.45
CA MET A 20 20.89 1.37 -13.22
C MET A 20 22.24 1.29 -12.50
N HIS A 21 23.19 2.15 -12.86
CA HIS A 21 24.48 2.24 -12.16
C HIS A 21 24.30 2.64 -10.69
N ALA A 22 23.52 3.68 -10.42
CA ALA A 22 23.29 4.14 -9.04
C ALA A 22 22.56 3.10 -8.19
N VAL A 23 21.55 2.41 -8.74
CA VAL A 23 20.89 1.30 -8.05
C VAL A 23 21.90 0.20 -7.72
N TYR A 24 22.67 -0.27 -8.70
CA TYR A 24 23.67 -1.31 -8.48
C TYR A 24 24.68 -0.92 -7.39
N ASP A 25 25.25 0.28 -7.47
CA ASP A 25 26.25 0.74 -6.50
C ASP A 25 25.66 0.92 -5.09
N CYS A 26 24.38 1.29 -4.98
CA CYS A 26 23.67 1.34 -3.71
C CYS A 26 23.51 -0.04 -3.06
N LEU A 27 23.16 -1.06 -3.87
CA LEU A 27 23.02 -2.44 -3.41
C LEU A 27 24.37 -3.05 -3.00
N GLU A 28 25.41 -2.77 -3.79
CA GLU A 28 26.76 -3.25 -3.53
C GLU A 28 27.29 -2.73 -2.19
N ASN A 29 27.14 -1.42 -1.96
CA ASN A 29 27.67 -0.73 -0.79
C ASN A 29 26.76 -0.79 0.46
N GLY A 30 25.63 -1.50 0.42
CA GLY A 30 24.72 -1.61 1.57
C GLY A 30 24.12 -0.27 2.03
N LYS A 31 23.80 0.61 1.08
CA LYS A 31 23.32 1.98 1.33
C LYS A 31 21.80 2.10 1.29
N VAL A 32 21.31 3.25 1.73
CA VAL A 32 19.93 3.69 1.53
C VAL A 32 19.87 4.64 0.33
N GLY A 33 19.26 4.20 -0.76
CA GLY A 33 19.13 4.97 -2.00
C GLY A 33 17.80 5.71 -2.08
N ILE A 34 17.80 7.00 -2.39
CA ILE A 34 16.61 7.81 -2.69
C ILE A 34 16.70 8.25 -4.15
N PHE A 35 15.95 7.58 -5.02
CA PHE A 35 16.07 7.75 -6.46
C PHE A 35 14.78 8.26 -7.10
N GLU A 36 14.90 9.34 -7.87
CA GLU A 36 13.84 9.88 -8.72
C GLU A 36 14.11 9.51 -10.17
N SER A 37 13.15 8.81 -10.76
CA SER A 37 13.12 8.53 -12.20
C SER A 37 11.74 8.89 -12.72
N PRO A 38 11.59 9.97 -13.51
CA PRO A 38 10.29 10.47 -13.95
C PRO A 38 9.43 9.40 -14.61
N THR A 39 8.11 9.58 -14.56
CA THR A 39 7.15 8.69 -15.23
C THR A 39 7.46 8.56 -16.73
N GLY A 40 7.28 7.35 -17.28
CA GLY A 40 7.54 7.11 -18.71
C GLY A 40 9.00 6.90 -19.11
N THR A 41 9.94 6.99 -18.17
CA THR A 41 11.37 6.73 -18.42
C THR A 41 11.77 5.26 -18.28
N GLY A 42 10.83 4.33 -18.07
CA GLY A 42 11.12 2.90 -17.88
C GLY A 42 11.78 2.57 -16.53
N LYS A 43 11.42 3.31 -15.46
CA LYS A 43 11.92 3.13 -14.09
C LYS A 43 11.86 1.68 -13.61
N SER A 44 10.68 1.06 -13.64
CA SER A 44 10.46 -0.28 -13.07
C SER A 44 11.32 -1.33 -13.79
N LEU A 45 11.39 -1.28 -15.13
CA LEU A 45 12.31 -2.12 -15.91
C LEU A 45 13.79 -1.87 -15.59
N SER A 46 14.22 -0.62 -15.48
CA SER A 46 15.60 -0.26 -15.12
C SER A 46 15.95 -0.76 -13.71
N LEU A 47 15.02 -0.63 -12.76
CA LEU A 47 15.14 -1.11 -11.39
C LEU A 47 15.30 -2.64 -11.34
N ILE A 48 14.49 -3.37 -12.12
CA ILE A 48 14.59 -4.83 -12.27
C ILE A 48 15.96 -5.22 -12.81
N CYS A 49 16.38 -4.62 -13.92
CA CYS A 49 17.62 -4.97 -14.61
C CYS A 49 18.83 -4.75 -13.69
N ALA A 50 18.92 -3.59 -13.04
CA ALA A 50 20.01 -3.28 -12.12
C ALA A 50 20.06 -4.23 -10.91
N SER A 51 18.91 -4.49 -10.30
CA SER A 51 18.82 -5.31 -9.08
C SER A 51 19.10 -6.78 -9.37
N LEU A 52 18.58 -7.32 -10.49
CA LEU A 52 18.88 -8.67 -10.92
C LEU A 52 20.33 -8.85 -11.34
N THR A 53 20.91 -7.87 -12.05
CA THR A 53 22.34 -7.92 -12.42
C THR A 53 23.20 -8.00 -11.17
N TRP A 54 22.92 -7.14 -10.18
CA TRP A 54 23.57 -7.19 -8.87
C TRP A 54 23.40 -8.55 -8.19
N LEU A 55 22.18 -9.10 -8.17
CA LEU A 55 21.93 -10.39 -7.52
C LEU A 55 22.69 -11.54 -8.20
N ARG A 56 22.74 -11.56 -9.53
CA ARG A 56 23.50 -12.56 -10.31
C ARG A 56 25.00 -12.46 -10.02
N ASP A 57 25.55 -11.24 -10.06
CA ASP A 57 26.95 -10.98 -9.71
C ASP A 57 27.28 -11.39 -8.28
N HIS A 58 26.40 -11.04 -7.33
CA HIS A 58 26.54 -11.41 -5.93
C HIS A 58 26.54 -12.93 -5.76
N LYS A 59 25.57 -13.64 -6.34
CA LYS A 59 25.51 -15.12 -6.29
C LYS A 59 26.75 -15.76 -6.88
N LYS A 60 27.26 -15.23 -7.99
CA LYS A 60 28.50 -15.71 -8.61
C LYS A 60 29.68 -15.55 -7.65
N ARG A 61 29.88 -14.37 -7.06
CA ARG A 61 30.93 -14.11 -6.06
C ARG A 61 30.79 -14.98 -4.82
N THR A 62 29.59 -15.09 -4.24
CA THR A 62 29.36 -15.94 -3.04
C THR A 62 29.69 -17.41 -3.29
N LEU A 63 29.45 -17.92 -4.50
CA LEU A 63 29.80 -19.28 -4.87
C LEU A 63 31.29 -19.46 -5.22
N GLU A 64 31.93 -18.44 -5.79
CA GLU A 64 33.36 -18.45 -6.12
C GLU A 64 34.23 -18.34 -4.87
N GLU A 65 33.90 -17.41 -3.97
CA GLU A 65 34.67 -17.06 -2.77
C GLU A 65 34.29 -17.92 -1.55
N GLY A 66 33.07 -18.50 -1.57
CA GLY A 66 32.44 -19.18 -0.44
C GLY A 66 31.85 -18.19 0.57
N HIS A 67 30.83 -18.59 1.33
CA HIS A 67 30.37 -17.78 2.47
C HIS A 67 31.57 -17.48 3.39
N PRO A 68 31.76 -16.24 3.89
CA PRO A 68 32.64 -16.03 5.02
C PRO A 68 32.13 -16.94 6.13
N LEU A 69 32.90 -17.97 6.47
CA LEU A 69 32.61 -18.79 7.64
C LEU A 69 32.57 -17.80 8.79
N GLU A 70 31.45 -17.76 9.53
CA GLU A 70 31.44 -17.17 10.86
C GLU A 70 32.70 -17.69 11.56
N ALA A 71 33.46 -16.76 12.15
CA ALA A 71 34.73 -17.01 12.80
C ALA A 71 34.58 -18.19 13.78
N THR A 72 34.84 -19.37 13.26
CA THR A 72 34.92 -20.64 13.97
C THR A 72 36.41 -20.84 14.21
N ASP A 73 36.73 -21.27 15.43
CA ASP A 73 38.01 -21.22 16.11
C ASP A 73 39.27 -21.17 15.21
N SER A 74 40.18 -20.27 15.57
CA SER A 74 41.42 -19.92 14.87
C SER A 74 42.46 -21.03 14.69
N ASP A 75 42.09 -22.30 14.87
CA ASP A 75 42.99 -23.47 14.89
C ASP A 75 42.73 -24.50 13.77
N GLU A 76 41.78 -24.27 12.84
CA GLU A 76 41.56 -25.20 11.72
C GLU A 76 42.60 -25.03 10.58
N PRO A 77 43.25 -26.11 10.09
CA PRO A 77 44.19 -26.04 8.97
C PRO A 77 43.54 -25.54 7.67
N GLY A 78 44.24 -24.69 6.91
CA GLY A 78 43.70 -24.06 5.69
C GLY A 78 43.19 -25.02 4.61
N TRP A 79 43.76 -26.23 4.50
CA TRP A 79 43.28 -27.27 3.57
C TRP A 79 41.91 -27.84 3.97
N MET A 80 41.58 -27.85 5.26
CA MET A 80 40.30 -28.32 5.79
C MET A 80 39.21 -27.28 5.51
N VAL A 81 39.51 -25.99 5.71
CA VAL A 81 38.64 -24.86 5.34
C VAL A 81 38.37 -24.84 3.84
N GLU A 82 39.39 -25.05 3.01
CA GLU A 82 39.26 -25.09 1.55
C GLU A 82 38.45 -26.31 1.07
N HIS A 83 38.67 -27.48 1.66
CA HIS A 83 37.88 -28.68 1.39
C HIS A 83 36.42 -28.52 1.83
N ALA A 84 36.17 -27.93 3.00
CA ALA A 84 34.82 -27.62 3.49
C ALA A 84 34.08 -26.63 2.56
N ARG A 85 34.78 -25.58 2.08
CA ARG A 85 34.25 -24.65 1.07
C ARG A 85 33.91 -25.37 -0.24
N LYS A 86 34.79 -26.25 -0.72
CA LYS A 86 34.58 -27.05 -1.94
C LYS A 86 33.39 -28.01 -1.81
N GLN A 87 33.25 -28.68 -0.66
CA GLN A 87 32.09 -29.55 -0.38
C GLN A 87 30.78 -28.74 -0.33
N LYS A 88 30.73 -27.62 0.39
CA LYS A 88 29.55 -26.75 0.46
C LYS A 88 29.15 -26.25 -0.94
N LYS A 89 30.12 -25.83 -1.75
CA LYS A 89 29.91 -25.40 -3.14
C LYS A 89 29.30 -26.52 -4.00
N GLN A 90 29.83 -27.74 -3.92
CA GLN A 90 29.31 -28.89 -4.67
C GLN A 90 27.89 -29.28 -4.21
N ALA A 91 27.61 -29.25 -2.90
CA ALA A 91 26.29 -29.51 -2.37
C ALA A 91 25.26 -28.48 -2.85
N ALA A 92 25.61 -27.19 -2.81
CA ALA A 92 24.76 -26.10 -3.32
C ALA A 92 24.43 -26.26 -4.81
N LEU A 93 25.44 -26.57 -5.64
CA LEU A 93 25.27 -26.84 -7.07
C LEU A 93 24.34 -28.04 -7.33
N ARG A 94 24.50 -29.15 -6.58
CA ARG A 94 23.63 -30.33 -6.69
C ARG A 94 22.18 -30.01 -6.34
N ARG A 95 21.93 -29.32 -5.22
CA ARG A 95 20.59 -28.90 -4.79
C ARG A 95 19.93 -28.02 -5.85
N ARG A 96 20.68 -27.08 -6.41
CA ARG A 96 20.20 -26.20 -7.47
C ARG A 96 19.83 -26.96 -8.74
N ARG A 97 20.70 -27.87 -9.22
CA ARG A 97 20.38 -28.72 -10.39
C ARG A 97 19.12 -29.57 -10.17
N ALA A 98 18.96 -30.14 -8.97
CA ALA A 98 17.77 -30.90 -8.61
C ALA A 98 16.49 -30.04 -8.66
N LEU A 99 16.53 -28.82 -8.12
CA LEU A 99 15.41 -27.88 -8.19
C LEU A 99 15.08 -27.49 -9.64
N GLU A 100 16.08 -27.13 -10.45
CA GLU A 100 15.86 -26.75 -11.86
C GLU A 100 15.28 -27.91 -12.68
N SER A 101 15.74 -29.16 -12.44
CA SER A 101 15.18 -30.34 -13.11
C SER A 101 13.69 -30.53 -12.81
N ARG A 102 13.29 -30.39 -11.53
CA ARG A 102 11.86 -30.50 -11.14
C ARG A 102 11.02 -29.41 -11.80
N ILE A 103 11.53 -28.18 -11.82
CA ILE A 103 10.86 -27.04 -12.46
C ILE A 103 10.72 -27.29 -13.97
N ALA A 104 11.76 -27.79 -14.64
CA ALA A 104 11.74 -28.09 -16.07
C ALA A 104 10.71 -29.17 -16.43
N ASP A 105 10.57 -30.21 -15.60
CA ASP A 105 9.56 -31.24 -15.79
C ASP A 105 8.13 -30.70 -15.66
N ILE A 106 7.90 -29.78 -14.70
CA ILE A 106 6.61 -29.10 -14.55
C ILE A 106 6.29 -28.22 -15.76
N LYS A 107 7.26 -27.44 -16.25
CA LYS A 107 7.09 -26.65 -17.48
C LYS A 107 6.70 -27.53 -18.66
N ALA A 108 7.37 -28.67 -18.84
CA ALA A 108 7.05 -29.61 -19.89
C ALA A 108 5.62 -30.17 -19.75
N LYS A 109 5.18 -30.47 -18.53
CA LYS A 109 3.79 -30.91 -18.24
C LYS A 109 2.77 -29.81 -18.56
N GLU A 110 3.00 -28.56 -18.13
CA GLU A 110 2.11 -27.42 -18.41
C GLU A 110 2.03 -27.11 -19.91
N LEU A 111 3.16 -27.13 -20.63
CA LEU A 111 3.21 -26.89 -22.07
C LEU A 111 2.43 -27.96 -22.84
N ARG A 112 2.59 -29.24 -22.46
CA ARG A 112 1.81 -30.35 -23.04
C ARG A 112 0.31 -30.18 -22.78
N ALA A 113 -0.09 -29.72 -21.58
CA ALA A 113 -1.48 -29.44 -21.26
C ALA A 113 -2.05 -28.27 -22.11
N LYS A 114 -1.28 -27.20 -22.29
CA LYS A 114 -1.66 -26.04 -23.10
C LYS A 114 -1.81 -26.39 -24.58
N ASN A 115 -0.87 -27.15 -25.15
CA ASN A 115 -0.93 -27.61 -26.53
C ASN A 115 -2.15 -28.53 -26.77
N ARG A 116 -2.46 -29.42 -25.82
CA ARG A 116 -3.69 -30.25 -25.88
C ARG A 116 -4.96 -29.42 -25.88
N TYR A 117 -5.01 -28.33 -25.12
CA TYR A 117 -6.15 -27.42 -25.09
C TYR A 117 -6.29 -26.60 -26.38
N GLN A 118 -5.19 -26.11 -26.94
CA GLN A 118 -5.18 -25.34 -28.19
C GLN A 118 -5.53 -26.19 -29.43
N HIS A 119 -5.23 -27.49 -29.41
CA HIS A 119 -5.56 -28.43 -30.50
C HIS A 119 -6.93 -29.12 -30.36
N GLY A 120 -7.85 -28.55 -29.56
CA GLY A 120 -9.27 -28.92 -29.63
C GLY A 120 -9.66 -30.28 -29.06
N ALA A 121 -8.79 -30.93 -28.27
CA ALA A 121 -9.15 -32.18 -27.60
C ALA A 121 -10.05 -31.87 -26.37
N ARG A 122 -11.34 -32.19 -26.48
CA ARG A 122 -12.30 -32.17 -25.36
C ARG A 122 -11.85 -33.15 -24.28
N SER A 123 -11.83 -32.70 -23.03
CA SER A 123 -11.90 -33.60 -21.87
C SER A 123 -13.11 -33.26 -21.01
N HIS A 124 -14.04 -34.23 -20.93
CA HIS A 124 -14.93 -34.47 -19.80
C HIS A 124 -14.08 -34.69 -18.52
N LYS A 125 -14.53 -34.59 -17.27
CA LYS A 125 -15.85 -34.69 -16.64
C LYS A 125 -15.73 -33.87 -15.34
N ARG A 126 -16.61 -32.89 -15.13
CA ARG A 126 -16.68 -32.12 -13.88
C ARG A 126 -17.33 -33.03 -12.83
N GLN A 127 -16.62 -33.36 -11.77
CA GLN A 127 -17.18 -34.11 -10.66
C GLN A 127 -18.17 -33.20 -9.92
N GLU A 128 -19.43 -33.62 -9.89
CA GLU A 128 -20.52 -32.96 -9.21
C GLU A 128 -20.40 -33.28 -7.72
N VAL A 129 -20.21 -32.24 -6.90
CA VAL A 129 -20.23 -32.37 -5.43
C VAL A 129 -21.64 -32.05 -4.99
N THR A 130 -22.34 -33.05 -4.47
CA THR A 130 -23.66 -32.92 -3.86
C THR A 130 -23.55 -32.10 -2.58
N SER A 131 -24.39 -31.07 -2.46
CA SER A 131 -24.52 -30.26 -1.25
C SER A 131 -25.65 -30.80 -0.39
N ASP A 132 -25.33 -31.60 0.62
CA ASP A 132 -26.26 -31.87 1.71
C ASP A 132 -26.28 -30.68 2.68
N VAL A 133 -27.49 -30.21 2.94
CA VAL A 133 -27.84 -29.20 3.91
C VAL A 133 -28.17 -29.93 5.19
N ASP A 134 -27.37 -29.73 6.24
CA ASP A 134 -27.83 -29.99 7.61
C ASP A 134 -27.40 -28.86 8.54
N GLY A 135 -28.40 -28.32 9.23
CA GLY A 135 -28.28 -27.24 10.19
C GLY A 135 -27.78 -27.77 11.53
N ALA A 136 -26.55 -27.44 11.88
CA ALA A 136 -26.04 -27.57 13.24
C ALA A 136 -26.09 -26.19 13.93
N THR A 137 -26.83 -26.10 15.02
CA THR A 137 -26.83 -24.95 15.94
C THR A 137 -25.44 -24.81 16.59
N PRO A 138 -24.86 -23.59 16.66
CA PRO A 138 -23.59 -23.39 17.35
C PRO A 138 -23.77 -23.55 18.87
N ASN A 139 -22.96 -24.43 19.47
CA ASN A 139 -22.96 -24.66 20.91
C ASN A 139 -22.38 -23.43 21.66
N GLU A 140 -23.12 -22.90 22.65
CA GLU A 140 -22.76 -21.66 23.40
C GLU A 140 -21.38 -21.72 24.09
N ALA A 141 -20.78 -22.90 24.23
CA ALA A 141 -19.45 -23.12 24.80
C ALA A 141 -18.33 -22.39 24.04
N GLN A 142 -18.49 -22.13 22.74
CA GLN A 142 -17.46 -21.49 21.90
C GLN A 142 -17.17 -20.03 22.31
N PHE A 143 -18.11 -19.35 22.95
CA PHE A 143 -18.01 -17.92 23.28
C PHE A 143 -17.43 -17.65 24.68
N ILE A 144 -17.12 -18.67 25.47
CA ILE A 144 -16.56 -18.54 26.82
C ILE A 144 -15.06 -18.19 26.74
N LEU A 145 -14.61 -17.24 27.55
CA LEU A 145 -13.18 -16.90 27.66
C LEU A 145 -12.40 -18.05 28.30
N ALA A 146 -11.24 -18.37 27.73
CA ALA A 146 -10.30 -19.28 28.36
C ALA A 146 -9.67 -18.61 29.59
N ASP A 147 -9.07 -19.41 30.45
CA ASP A 147 -8.45 -18.92 31.67
C ASP A 147 -7.18 -18.12 31.34
N TYR A 148 -7.03 -16.97 31.99
CA TYR A 148 -5.87 -16.08 31.84
C TYR A 148 -5.11 -16.04 33.17
N GLU A 149 -3.94 -16.67 33.21
CA GLU A 149 -3.04 -16.72 34.37
C GLU A 149 -1.83 -15.81 34.07
N SER A 150 -1.67 -14.76 34.86
CA SER A 150 -0.67 -13.71 34.64
C SER A 150 0.08 -13.48 35.96
N ASP A 151 0.88 -14.46 36.35
CA ASP A 151 1.67 -14.38 37.58
C ASP A 151 3.17 -14.56 37.26
N GLU A 152 3.80 -13.54 36.68
CA GLU A 152 5.22 -13.22 36.92
C GLU A 152 5.36 -11.69 37.04
N ASP A 153 5.11 -11.16 38.24
CA ASP A 153 5.52 -9.79 38.61
C ASP A 153 6.92 -9.86 39.25
N ASN A 154 7.80 -9.06 38.66
CA ASN A 154 9.22 -8.82 38.91
C ASN A 154 9.64 -8.80 40.40
N SER A 155 10.41 -9.81 40.82
CA SER A 155 11.35 -9.70 41.95
C SER A 155 12.68 -10.36 41.56
N GLN A 156 13.76 -9.63 41.78
CA GLN A 156 15.13 -9.97 41.39
C GLN A 156 15.56 -11.34 41.92
N LYS A 157 15.53 -12.36 41.06
CA LYS A 157 16.49 -13.46 41.01
C LYS A 157 16.71 -13.83 39.55
N THR A 158 17.91 -13.50 39.06
CA THR A 158 18.53 -14.05 37.86
C THR A 158 18.53 -15.57 37.93
N ALA A 159 17.58 -16.19 37.25
CA ALA A 159 17.65 -17.57 36.83
C ALA A 159 17.35 -17.58 35.33
N GLU A 160 18.31 -18.08 34.57
CA GLU A 160 18.31 -18.22 33.13
C GLU A 160 17.01 -18.89 32.65
N LYS A 161 16.03 -18.09 32.21
CA LYS A 161 15.08 -18.51 31.19
C LYS A 161 15.68 -18.09 29.87
N THR A 162 16.36 -19.03 29.23
CA THR A 162 16.79 -18.97 27.84
C THR A 162 15.60 -18.58 26.96
N TYR A 163 15.57 -17.31 26.55
CA TYR A 163 14.83 -16.88 25.37
C TYR A 163 15.54 -17.50 24.16
N ASP A 164 14.80 -18.29 23.38
CA ASP A 164 15.16 -18.64 22.01
C ASP A 164 14.64 -17.55 21.05
N ASP A 165 15.34 -17.38 19.93
CA ASP A 165 15.31 -16.33 18.89
C ASP A 165 13.94 -16.11 18.19
N SER A 166 12.90 -16.85 18.59
CA SER A 166 11.59 -16.87 17.93
C SER A 166 10.49 -16.06 18.63
N GLY A 167 10.68 -15.61 19.88
CA GLY A 167 9.77 -14.66 20.55
C GLY A 167 8.30 -15.09 20.74
N LEU A 168 7.98 -16.40 20.65
CA LEU A 168 6.61 -16.94 20.78
C LEU A 168 6.30 -17.50 22.19
N SER A 169 5.03 -17.45 22.62
CA SER A 169 4.59 -18.02 23.90
C SER A 169 4.58 -19.55 23.89
N ALA A 170 4.79 -20.18 25.05
CA ALA A 170 4.82 -21.64 25.21
C ALA A 170 3.51 -22.32 24.73
N GLU A 171 2.34 -21.69 24.92
CA GLU A 171 1.08 -22.24 24.37
C GLU A 171 1.02 -22.15 22.85
N THR A 172 1.63 -21.12 22.25
CA THR A 172 1.66 -20.95 20.79
C THR A 172 2.60 -21.97 20.15
N GLN A 173 3.73 -22.27 20.78
CA GLN A 173 4.64 -23.34 20.39
C GLN A 173 4.01 -24.72 20.57
N ALA A 174 3.26 -24.95 21.65
CA ALA A 174 2.51 -26.20 21.86
C ALA A 174 1.42 -26.40 20.80
N LEU A 175 0.70 -25.33 20.41
CA LEU A 175 -0.25 -25.37 19.30
C LEU A 175 0.45 -25.69 17.96
N MET A 176 1.58 -25.04 17.69
CA MET A 176 2.38 -25.32 16.49
C MET A 176 2.84 -26.78 16.46
N LYS A 177 3.31 -27.33 17.59
CA LYS A 177 3.72 -28.73 17.73
C LYS A 177 2.55 -29.71 17.49
N GLN A 178 1.36 -29.37 17.99
CA GLN A 178 0.15 -30.18 17.84
C GLN A 178 -0.45 -30.17 16.41
N PHE A 179 -0.28 -29.06 15.68
CA PHE A 179 -0.66 -28.95 14.26
C PHE A 179 0.46 -29.33 13.28
N GLY A 180 1.59 -29.80 13.79
CA GLY A 180 2.69 -30.28 12.97
C GLY A 180 3.65 -29.23 12.42
N TYR A 181 3.55 -28.00 12.90
CA TYR A 181 4.48 -26.90 12.67
C TYR A 181 5.62 -26.91 13.70
N SER A 182 6.18 -28.08 13.99
CA SER A 182 7.39 -28.20 14.81
C SER A 182 8.60 -27.69 14.02
N VAL A 183 9.26 -26.66 14.56
CA VAL A 183 10.61 -26.18 14.15
C VAL A 183 11.71 -26.92 14.91
N GLU A 184 11.38 -27.97 15.67
CA GLU A 184 12.40 -28.92 16.10
C GLU A 184 12.94 -29.61 14.86
N LYS A 185 14.22 -29.36 14.57
CA LYS A 185 15.05 -30.08 13.61
C LYS A 185 15.08 -31.56 13.99
N GLU A 186 13.98 -32.28 13.74
CA GLU A 186 14.04 -33.73 13.63
C GLU A 186 14.77 -34.03 12.33
N ASN A 187 15.87 -34.76 12.46
CA ASN A 187 16.75 -35.25 11.39
C ASN A 187 15.97 -36.14 10.39
N GLY A 188 15.07 -35.53 9.61
CA GLY A 188 14.54 -36.04 8.36
C GLY A 188 15.39 -35.54 7.21
N GLN A 189 15.76 -36.44 6.31
CA GLN A 189 16.72 -36.23 5.22
C GLN A 189 16.22 -35.34 4.07
N GLU A 190 15.68 -34.16 4.36
CA GLU A 190 15.58 -33.06 3.39
C GLU A 190 16.42 -31.89 3.90
N GLU A 191 17.58 -31.70 3.26
CA GLU A 191 18.57 -30.71 3.65
C GLU A 191 17.97 -29.28 3.65
N ASP A 192 17.91 -28.62 4.81
CA ASP A 192 17.60 -27.20 4.95
C ASP A 192 18.38 -26.39 3.88
N ALA A 193 17.66 -25.87 2.89
CA ALA A 193 18.25 -24.96 1.90
C ALA A 193 18.62 -23.66 2.64
N PRO A 194 19.87 -23.18 2.53
CA PRO A 194 20.28 -21.93 3.18
C PRO A 194 19.47 -20.77 2.62
N ASP A 195 19.09 -19.84 3.48
CA ASP A 195 18.29 -18.68 3.11
C ASP A 195 19.16 -17.67 2.33
N GLU A 196 19.23 -17.81 1.00
CA GLU A 196 20.03 -16.92 0.13
C GLU A 196 19.51 -15.48 0.15
N ILE A 197 20.37 -14.52 -0.21
CA ILE A 197 19.96 -13.11 -0.36
C ILE A 197 18.84 -12.98 -1.40
N LYS A 198 17.78 -12.27 -1.02
CA LYS A 198 16.60 -12.00 -1.85
C LYS A 198 16.38 -10.50 -2.02
N ILE A 199 15.60 -10.17 -3.04
CA ILE A 199 15.12 -8.82 -3.29
C ILE A 199 13.63 -8.77 -2.96
N PHE A 200 13.27 -8.04 -1.91
CA PHE A 200 11.89 -7.70 -1.60
C PHE A 200 11.49 -6.45 -2.39
N ILE A 201 10.42 -6.56 -3.19
CA ILE A 201 9.91 -5.45 -3.98
C ILE A 201 8.52 -5.09 -3.48
N CYS A 202 8.39 -3.83 -3.09
CA CYS A 202 7.20 -3.31 -2.46
C CYS A 202 6.59 -2.17 -3.25
N SER A 203 5.28 -2.21 -3.46
CA SER A 203 4.55 -1.16 -4.18
C SER A 203 3.23 -0.84 -3.49
N ARG A 204 2.69 0.35 -3.77
CA ARG A 204 1.47 0.88 -3.13
C ARG A 204 0.22 0.06 -3.48
N THR A 205 0.06 -0.39 -4.74
CA THR A 205 -1.15 -1.09 -5.20
C THR A 205 -0.87 -2.47 -5.79
N HIS A 206 -1.89 -3.35 -5.76
CA HIS A 206 -1.81 -4.65 -6.43
C HIS A 206 -1.61 -4.54 -7.94
N SER A 207 -2.25 -3.56 -8.59
CA SER A 207 -2.06 -3.33 -10.04
C SER A 207 -0.61 -3.02 -10.42
N GLN A 208 0.13 -2.30 -9.57
CA GLN A 208 1.55 -2.03 -9.78
C GLN A 208 2.40 -3.30 -9.64
N LEU A 209 2.06 -4.19 -8.69
CA LEU A 209 2.76 -5.48 -8.53
C LEU A 209 2.49 -6.42 -9.72
N THR A 210 1.27 -6.41 -10.27
CA THR A 210 0.95 -7.13 -11.51
C THR A 210 1.73 -6.57 -12.69
N GLN A 211 1.80 -5.24 -12.83
CA GLN A 211 2.64 -4.59 -13.84
C GLN A 211 4.12 -4.98 -13.69
N PHE A 212 4.65 -4.95 -12.46
CA PHE A 212 6.01 -5.37 -12.17
C PHE A 212 6.28 -6.81 -12.62
N SER A 213 5.36 -7.74 -12.31
CA SER A 213 5.48 -9.15 -12.73
C SER A 213 5.49 -9.31 -14.26
N SER A 214 4.72 -8.48 -14.97
CA SER A 214 4.72 -8.45 -16.43
C SER A 214 6.01 -7.88 -17.03
N GLU A 215 6.64 -6.91 -16.36
CA GLU A 215 7.93 -6.34 -16.77
C GLU A 215 9.08 -7.29 -16.46
N LEU A 216 9.05 -7.96 -15.32
CA LEU A 216 10.02 -8.97 -14.93
C LEU A 216 10.09 -10.10 -15.97
N ASN A 217 8.94 -10.55 -16.47
CA ASN A 217 8.85 -11.56 -17.54
C ASN A 217 9.55 -11.16 -18.85
N ARG A 218 9.80 -9.86 -19.08
CA ARG A 218 10.49 -9.37 -20.29
C ARG A 218 12.00 -9.42 -20.17
N VAL A 219 12.54 -9.46 -18.94
CA VAL A 219 13.97 -9.44 -18.67
C VAL A 219 14.51 -10.87 -18.75
N LYS A 220 15.53 -11.08 -19.56
CA LYS A 220 16.24 -12.36 -19.68
C LYS A 220 17.64 -12.18 -19.14
N MET A 221 17.87 -12.72 -17.95
CA MET A 221 19.18 -12.71 -17.32
C MET A 221 19.99 -13.95 -17.74
N PRO A 222 21.30 -13.84 -17.92
CA PRO A 222 22.15 -15.01 -18.05
C PRO A 222 22.16 -15.81 -16.74
N PRO A 223 22.46 -17.12 -16.80
CA PRO A 223 22.71 -17.92 -15.61
C PRO A 223 23.82 -17.29 -14.76
N ALA A 224 23.65 -17.30 -13.43
CA ALA A 224 24.68 -16.81 -12.50
C ALA A 224 25.98 -17.61 -12.59
N ILE A 225 25.90 -18.87 -13.05
CA ILE A 225 27.01 -19.81 -13.15
C ILE A 225 26.89 -20.56 -14.47
N ASN A 226 27.95 -20.53 -15.28
CA ASN A 226 28.07 -21.40 -16.45
C ASN A 226 28.77 -22.69 -15.99
N ASP A 227 28.01 -23.78 -15.87
CA ASP A 227 28.59 -25.11 -15.63
C ASP A 227 29.38 -25.52 -16.88
N THR A 228 30.69 -25.29 -16.87
CA THR A 228 31.61 -25.77 -17.92
C THR A 228 31.87 -27.27 -17.84
N SER A 229 31.27 -27.97 -16.87
CA SER A 229 31.33 -29.42 -16.70
C SER A 229 30.11 -30.15 -17.28
N LEU A 230 29.51 -29.62 -18.35
CA LEU A 230 28.47 -30.35 -19.07
C LEU A 230 29.16 -31.38 -19.96
N ASP A 231 28.89 -32.66 -19.72
CA ASP A 231 29.10 -33.70 -20.72
C ASP A 231 28.33 -33.28 -21.98
N GLU A 232 28.98 -33.29 -23.14
CA GLU A 232 28.43 -32.88 -24.44
C GLU A 232 27.18 -33.70 -24.89
N ASN A 233 26.71 -34.64 -24.08
CA ASN A 233 25.64 -35.59 -24.39
C ASN A 233 24.26 -35.29 -23.74
N ASP A 234 24.13 -34.25 -22.91
CA ASP A 234 22.85 -33.89 -22.28
C ASP A 234 22.14 -32.76 -23.08
N GLU A 235 21.26 -33.12 -24.02
CA GLU A 235 20.55 -32.20 -24.94
C GLU A 235 19.60 -31.18 -24.25
N LYS A 236 19.48 -31.21 -22.93
CA LYS A 236 18.65 -30.25 -22.18
C LYS A 236 19.51 -29.10 -21.67
N ASN A 237 19.60 -28.02 -22.44
CA ASN A 237 20.08 -26.71 -21.94
C ASN A 237 19.15 -26.22 -20.81
N ILE A 238 19.46 -26.56 -19.56
CA ILE A 238 18.75 -26.06 -18.38
C ILE A 238 19.15 -24.59 -18.18
N VAL A 239 18.29 -23.68 -18.63
CA VAL A 239 18.46 -22.23 -18.43
C VAL A 239 17.96 -21.87 -17.03
N GLU A 240 18.84 -21.28 -16.21
CA GLU A 240 18.44 -20.71 -14.92
C GLU A 240 17.51 -19.51 -15.15
N GLU A 241 16.25 -19.64 -14.74
CA GLU A 241 15.29 -18.55 -14.77
C GLU A 241 15.19 -17.84 -13.41
N VAL A 242 14.60 -16.65 -13.43
CA VAL A 242 14.37 -15.86 -12.22
C VAL A 242 13.24 -16.48 -11.40
N LYS A 243 13.52 -16.80 -10.13
CA LYS A 243 12.53 -17.36 -9.20
C LYS A 243 11.79 -16.24 -8.49
N HIS A 244 10.48 -16.15 -8.72
CA HIS A 244 9.64 -15.06 -8.23
C HIS A 244 8.40 -15.59 -7.51
N ILE A 245 8.00 -14.90 -6.44
CA ILE A 245 6.69 -15.12 -5.81
C ILE A 245 6.04 -13.81 -5.41
N THR A 246 4.71 -13.76 -5.55
CA THR A 246 3.88 -12.65 -5.09
C THR A 246 3.16 -13.00 -3.80
N LEU A 247 3.42 -12.24 -2.73
CA LEU A 247 2.71 -12.35 -1.47
C LEU A 247 1.52 -11.40 -1.43
N GLY A 248 0.45 -11.84 -0.79
CA GLY A 248 -0.79 -11.08 -0.74
C GLY A 248 -1.66 -11.41 0.45
N SER A 249 -2.72 -10.60 0.62
CA SER A 249 -3.68 -10.81 1.70
C SER A 249 -4.57 -12.03 1.44
N ARG A 250 -5.18 -12.56 2.51
CA ARG A 250 -6.18 -13.64 2.40
C ARG A 250 -7.34 -13.28 1.48
N LYS A 251 -7.69 -12.00 1.36
CA LYS A 251 -8.76 -11.54 0.45
C LYS A 251 -8.48 -11.91 -1.00
N ASN A 252 -7.21 -11.89 -1.42
CA ASN A 252 -6.85 -12.12 -2.81
C ASN A 252 -6.53 -13.59 -3.09
N LEU A 253 -6.01 -14.32 -2.09
CA LEU A 253 -5.54 -15.70 -2.25
C LEU A 253 -6.52 -16.76 -1.72
N CYS A 254 -7.64 -16.38 -1.10
CA CYS A 254 -8.60 -17.35 -0.54
C CYS A 254 -9.41 -18.05 -1.64
N ILE A 255 -9.27 -19.37 -1.73
CA ILE A 255 -10.03 -20.23 -2.65
C ILE A 255 -11.27 -20.87 -2.02
N ASN A 256 -11.45 -20.78 -0.69
CA ASN A 256 -12.62 -21.33 -0.02
C ASN A 256 -13.88 -20.49 -0.35
N PRO A 257 -14.88 -21.04 -1.05
CA PRO A 257 -16.05 -20.27 -1.49
C PRO A 257 -16.87 -19.71 -0.32
N LYS A 258 -16.94 -20.40 0.82
CA LYS A 258 -17.65 -19.95 2.02
C LYS A 258 -17.02 -18.69 2.63
N VAL A 259 -15.68 -18.58 2.54
CA VAL A 259 -14.93 -17.46 3.10
C VAL A 259 -14.79 -16.33 2.08
N ASN A 260 -14.46 -16.64 0.82
CA ASN A 260 -14.22 -15.65 -0.22
C ASN A 260 -15.48 -14.79 -0.52
N LYS A 261 -16.68 -15.37 -0.38
CA LYS A 261 -17.96 -14.66 -0.57
C LYS A 261 -18.17 -13.49 0.41
N LEU A 262 -17.44 -13.42 1.52
CA LEU A 262 -17.58 -12.36 2.53
C LEU A 262 -17.09 -10.98 2.02
N GLY A 263 -16.25 -10.94 0.97
CA GLY A 263 -15.84 -9.73 0.24
C GLY A 263 -14.90 -8.75 0.97
N LYS A 264 -15.08 -8.54 2.28
CA LYS A 264 -14.26 -7.64 3.10
C LYS A 264 -13.03 -8.36 3.67
N ALA A 265 -11.88 -7.68 3.68
CA ALA A 265 -10.62 -8.29 4.09
C ALA A 265 -10.61 -8.72 5.58
N THR A 266 -11.24 -7.92 6.43
CA THR A 266 -11.32 -8.17 7.88
C THR A 266 -12.15 -9.42 8.19
N THR A 267 -13.35 -9.53 7.60
CA THR A 267 -14.24 -10.68 7.79
C THR A 267 -13.65 -11.96 7.20
N ILE A 268 -12.97 -11.87 6.05
CA ILE A 268 -12.22 -12.99 5.47
C ILE A 268 -11.12 -13.46 6.43
N ASN A 269 -10.34 -12.54 7.00
CA ASN A 269 -9.29 -12.88 7.95
C ASN A 269 -9.86 -13.58 9.18
N GLU A 270 -10.95 -13.05 9.75
CA GLU A 270 -11.59 -13.59 10.94
C GLU A 270 -12.17 -14.98 10.68
N ARG A 271 -12.98 -15.16 9.63
CA ARG A 271 -13.51 -16.48 9.30
C ARG A 271 -12.42 -17.49 8.97
N CYS A 272 -11.36 -17.08 8.28
CA CYS A 272 -10.24 -17.98 8.00
C CYS A 272 -9.56 -18.46 9.30
N LEU A 273 -9.36 -17.57 10.28
CA LEU A 273 -8.78 -17.91 11.58
C LEU A 273 -9.73 -18.72 12.46
N GLU A 274 -11.04 -18.49 12.38
CA GLU A 274 -12.04 -19.28 13.08
C GLU A 274 -11.99 -20.74 12.63
N LEU A 275 -12.01 -20.98 11.32
CA LEU A 275 -11.92 -22.33 10.73
C LEU A 275 -10.63 -23.10 11.08
N GLN A 276 -9.65 -22.44 11.70
CA GLN A 276 -8.38 -23.02 12.16
C GLN A 276 -8.39 -23.35 13.66
N GLN A 277 -9.44 -23.00 14.41
CA GLN A 277 -9.46 -23.23 15.85
C GLN A 277 -9.54 -24.73 16.17
N PRO A 278 -8.86 -25.18 17.24
CA PRO A 278 -8.83 -26.61 17.62
C PRO A 278 -10.20 -27.14 18.02
N ASN A 279 -11.09 -26.28 18.53
CA ASN A 279 -12.42 -26.66 19.03
C ASN A 279 -13.48 -26.87 17.94
N ILE A 280 -13.12 -26.76 16.67
CA ILE A 280 -14.02 -26.94 15.54
C ILE A 280 -13.92 -28.37 15.00
N SER A 281 -15.06 -29.00 14.72
CA SER A 281 -15.11 -30.35 14.15
C SER A 281 -14.32 -30.44 12.84
N SER A 282 -13.71 -31.59 12.57
CA SER A 282 -12.91 -31.84 11.36
C SER A 282 -13.66 -31.46 10.08
N ASP A 283 -14.96 -31.73 10.02
CA ASP A 283 -15.82 -31.48 8.86
C ASP A 283 -16.10 -29.99 8.62
N SER A 284 -15.94 -29.17 9.67
CA SER A 284 -16.11 -27.72 9.61
C SER A 284 -14.80 -26.97 9.40
N LYS A 285 -13.64 -27.64 9.37
CA LYS A 285 -12.35 -27.01 9.07
C LYS A 285 -12.26 -26.64 7.59
N CYS A 286 -11.35 -25.73 7.28
CA CYS A 286 -11.11 -25.37 5.88
C CYS A 286 -10.37 -26.53 5.17
N PRO A 287 -10.94 -27.12 4.11
CA PRO A 287 -10.36 -28.30 3.46
C PRO A 287 -9.08 -28.00 2.66
N PHE A 288 -8.82 -26.72 2.38
CA PHE A 288 -7.68 -26.29 1.56
C PHE A 288 -6.43 -25.98 2.39
N ILE A 289 -6.51 -25.92 3.72
CA ILE A 289 -5.36 -25.53 4.54
C ILE A 289 -4.31 -26.64 4.51
N PRO A 290 -3.01 -26.32 4.32
CA PRO A 290 -1.96 -27.31 4.35
C PRO A 290 -1.86 -28.02 5.71
N THR A 291 -1.86 -29.35 5.67
CA THR A 291 -1.57 -30.29 6.76
C THR A 291 -0.29 -31.08 6.44
N LYS A 292 0.27 -31.83 7.41
CA LYS A 292 1.43 -32.72 7.17
C LYS A 292 1.21 -33.68 6.00
N GLU A 293 0.00 -34.21 5.86
CA GLU A 293 -0.35 -35.13 4.75
C GLU A 293 -0.35 -34.46 3.37
N SER A 294 -0.51 -33.13 3.33
CA SER A 294 -0.53 -32.35 2.09
C SER A 294 0.84 -31.77 1.69
N GLU A 295 1.92 -32.18 2.36
CA GLU A 295 3.27 -31.66 2.10
C GLU A 295 3.72 -31.84 0.64
N ALA A 296 3.38 -32.97 0.03
CA ALA A 296 3.62 -33.19 -1.40
C ALA A 296 2.90 -32.14 -2.28
N LEU A 297 1.66 -31.77 -1.94
CA LEU A 297 0.90 -30.74 -2.66
C LEU A 297 1.47 -29.33 -2.42
N VAL A 298 2.04 -29.06 -1.24
CA VAL A 298 2.77 -27.81 -0.97
C VAL A 298 4.04 -27.75 -1.84
N ASN A 299 4.76 -28.85 -1.94
CA ASN A 299 5.95 -28.96 -2.80
C ASN A 299 5.59 -28.82 -4.29
N ASP A 300 4.50 -29.44 -4.74
CA ASP A 300 3.97 -29.26 -6.09
C ASP A 300 3.56 -27.80 -6.33
N PHE A 301 2.85 -27.18 -5.39
CA PHE A 301 2.49 -25.77 -5.48
C PHE A 301 3.72 -24.87 -5.57
N ARG A 302 4.76 -25.11 -4.76
CA ARG A 302 6.03 -24.40 -4.81
C ARG A 302 6.63 -24.51 -6.21
N ASP A 303 6.79 -25.73 -6.71
CA ASP A 303 7.49 -25.95 -7.98
C ASP A 303 6.69 -25.36 -9.15
N HIS A 304 5.34 -25.42 -9.13
CA HIS A 304 4.49 -24.70 -10.08
C HIS A 304 4.62 -23.17 -9.95
N ALA A 305 4.63 -22.63 -8.72
CA ALA A 305 4.74 -21.20 -8.48
C ALA A 305 6.09 -20.65 -8.98
N LEU A 306 7.18 -21.39 -8.77
CA LEU A 306 8.53 -20.99 -9.19
C LEU A 306 8.83 -21.27 -10.67
N ALA A 307 8.05 -22.14 -11.32
CA ALA A 307 8.27 -22.50 -12.72
C ALA A 307 8.03 -21.35 -13.70
N LYS A 308 7.25 -20.33 -13.34
CA LYS A 308 7.08 -19.13 -14.17
C LYS A 308 6.77 -17.96 -13.26
N ILE A 309 7.08 -16.76 -13.70
CA ILE A 309 6.67 -15.55 -12.99
C ILE A 309 5.14 -15.45 -13.03
N ARG A 310 4.51 -15.55 -11.86
CA ARG A 310 3.05 -15.52 -11.68
C ARG A 310 2.66 -14.26 -10.90
N ASP A 311 1.59 -13.60 -11.35
CA ASP A 311 0.93 -12.59 -10.54
C ASP A 311 0.09 -13.22 -9.41
N ILE A 312 -0.58 -12.39 -8.62
CA ILE A 312 -1.34 -12.85 -7.47
C ILE A 312 -2.59 -13.65 -7.88
N GLU A 313 -3.22 -13.30 -9.00
CA GLU A 313 -4.36 -14.02 -9.57
C GLU A 313 -3.96 -15.40 -10.09
N ASP A 314 -2.83 -15.51 -10.77
CA ASP A 314 -2.26 -16.77 -11.27
C ASP A 314 -1.94 -17.73 -10.12
N LEU A 315 -1.37 -17.23 -9.02
CA LEU A 315 -1.11 -18.04 -7.82
C LEU A 315 -2.41 -18.58 -7.19
N MET A 316 -3.45 -17.75 -7.12
CA MET A 316 -4.77 -18.19 -6.67
C MET A 316 -5.32 -19.30 -7.57
N MET A 317 -5.21 -19.16 -8.89
CA MET A 317 -5.66 -20.18 -9.84
C MET A 317 -4.87 -21.48 -9.71
N THR A 318 -3.57 -21.39 -9.43
CA THR A 318 -2.69 -22.55 -9.20
C THR A 318 -3.15 -23.36 -7.98
N GLY A 319 -3.38 -22.69 -6.83
CA GLY A 319 -3.86 -23.40 -5.65
C GLY A 319 -5.28 -23.94 -5.83
N LYS A 320 -6.12 -23.28 -6.64
CA LYS A 320 -7.44 -23.81 -7.02
C LYS A 320 -7.34 -25.10 -7.86
N GLN A 321 -6.37 -25.19 -8.76
CA GLN A 321 -6.13 -26.39 -9.58
C GLN A 321 -5.58 -27.55 -8.74
N LEU A 322 -4.67 -27.26 -7.81
CA LEU A 322 -4.05 -28.26 -6.93
C LEU A 322 -4.90 -28.59 -5.69
N GLY A 323 -5.97 -27.85 -5.42
CA GLY A 323 -6.82 -28.04 -4.25
C GLY A 323 -6.16 -27.64 -2.93
N ILE A 324 -5.20 -26.72 -2.94
CA ILE A 324 -4.45 -26.27 -1.76
C ILE A 324 -4.52 -24.75 -1.59
N CYS A 325 -4.53 -24.28 -0.34
CA CYS A 325 -4.65 -22.86 -0.01
C CYS A 325 -3.39 -22.09 -0.44
N PRO A 326 -3.49 -21.23 -1.47
CA PRO A 326 -2.34 -20.48 -1.97
C PRO A 326 -1.70 -19.57 -0.91
N TYR A 327 -2.50 -19.02 0.01
CA TYR A 327 -2.03 -18.11 1.06
C TYR A 327 -1.04 -18.74 2.04
N TYR A 328 -1.22 -20.03 2.36
CA TYR A 328 -0.30 -20.75 3.24
C TYR A 328 0.77 -21.49 2.44
N ALA A 329 0.43 -22.03 1.27
CA ALA A 329 1.37 -22.75 0.40
C ALA A 329 2.45 -21.84 -0.22
N SER A 330 2.22 -20.53 -0.35
CA SER A 330 3.22 -19.59 -0.84
C SER A 330 4.36 -19.30 0.15
N ARG A 331 4.14 -19.48 1.46
CA ARG A 331 5.13 -19.08 2.48
C ARG A 331 6.42 -19.90 2.40
N PRO A 332 6.37 -21.26 2.37
CA PRO A 332 7.60 -22.06 2.26
C PRO A 332 8.33 -21.84 0.93
N ALA A 333 7.60 -21.46 -0.13
CA ALA A 333 8.19 -21.17 -1.43
C ALA A 333 9.10 -19.93 -1.42
N THR A 334 8.88 -18.99 -0.49
CA THR A 334 9.69 -17.77 -0.32
C THR A 334 11.19 -18.08 -0.13
N ARG A 335 11.54 -19.17 0.55
CA ARG A 335 12.93 -19.58 0.79
C ARG A 335 13.72 -19.87 -0.50
N TYR A 336 13.02 -20.30 -1.55
CA TYR A 336 13.62 -20.64 -2.85
C TYR A 336 13.54 -19.49 -3.87
N CYS A 337 12.99 -18.34 -3.48
CA CYS A 337 12.80 -17.20 -4.37
C CYS A 337 14.01 -16.28 -4.41
N GLU A 338 14.20 -15.64 -5.56
CA GLU A 338 15.17 -14.54 -5.75
C GLU A 338 14.49 -13.18 -5.57
N ILE A 339 13.23 -13.07 -6.03
CA ILE A 339 12.41 -11.88 -5.89
C ILE A 339 11.11 -12.23 -5.17
N VAL A 340 10.77 -11.43 -4.15
CA VAL A 340 9.50 -11.52 -3.43
C VAL A 340 8.76 -10.19 -3.58
N THR A 341 7.59 -10.20 -4.22
CA THR A 341 6.76 -8.99 -4.36
C THR A 341 5.69 -8.94 -3.28
N LEU A 342 5.53 -7.80 -2.60
CA LEU A 342 4.50 -7.62 -1.57
C LEU A 342 3.97 -6.18 -1.48
N PRO A 343 2.71 -5.94 -1.07
CA PRO A 343 2.17 -4.60 -0.89
C PRO A 343 2.67 -3.92 0.39
N TYR A 344 2.59 -2.57 0.43
CA TYR A 344 3.03 -1.73 1.57
C TYR A 344 2.64 -2.26 2.96
N PRO A 345 1.38 -2.66 3.23
CA PRO A 345 1.01 -3.11 4.57
C PRO A 345 1.75 -4.36 5.03
N LEU A 346 2.12 -5.27 4.12
CA LEU A 346 2.82 -6.50 4.48
C LEU A 346 4.31 -6.26 4.79
N LEU A 347 4.91 -5.18 4.25
CA LEU A 347 6.28 -4.80 4.55
C LEU A 347 6.36 -3.91 5.79
N LEU A 348 5.52 -2.88 5.85
CA LEU A 348 5.61 -1.80 6.83
C LEU A 348 5.05 -2.21 8.21
N GLN A 349 4.09 -3.14 8.28
CA GLN A 349 3.60 -3.66 9.55
C GLN A 349 4.47 -4.82 10.03
N LYS A 350 5.17 -4.61 11.15
CA LYS A 350 6.00 -5.65 11.80
C LYS A 350 5.23 -6.95 12.06
N SER A 351 4.03 -6.87 12.60
CA SER A 351 3.18 -8.04 12.86
C SER A 351 2.77 -8.80 11.60
N ALA A 352 2.71 -8.13 10.44
CA ALA A 352 2.44 -8.78 9.16
C ALA A 352 3.67 -9.52 8.63
N ARG A 353 4.87 -8.95 8.79
CA ARG A 353 6.15 -9.61 8.47
C ARG A 353 6.36 -10.86 9.32
N GLU A 354 6.17 -10.74 10.63
CA GLU A 354 6.25 -11.86 11.58
C GLU A 354 5.23 -12.96 11.23
N ALA A 355 3.98 -12.58 10.91
CA ALA A 355 2.94 -13.54 10.54
C ALA A 355 3.20 -14.26 9.20
N LEU A 356 4.09 -13.74 8.36
CA LEU A 356 4.52 -14.33 7.08
C LEU A 356 5.89 -15.01 7.17
N ASP A 357 6.54 -14.97 8.34
CA ASP A 357 7.91 -15.47 8.56
C ASP A 357 8.92 -14.83 7.60
N LEU A 358 8.80 -13.50 7.41
CA LEU A 358 9.69 -12.72 6.54
C LEU A 358 10.80 -12.09 7.38
N SER A 359 12.00 -12.67 7.29
CA SER A 359 13.22 -11.98 7.71
C SER A 359 13.63 -10.96 6.65
N LEU A 360 14.03 -9.76 7.07
CA LEU A 360 14.66 -8.76 6.19
C LEU A 360 16.19 -8.74 6.37
N LYS A 361 16.73 -9.51 7.31
CA LYS A 361 18.14 -9.51 7.69
C LYS A 361 19.02 -9.82 6.49
N ASP A 362 19.96 -8.93 6.19
CA ASP A 362 20.93 -9.04 5.09
C ASP A 362 20.30 -9.16 3.68
N HIS A 363 19.01 -8.87 3.55
CA HIS A 363 18.28 -8.86 2.27
C HIS A 363 18.14 -7.45 1.70
N ILE A 364 17.76 -7.36 0.42
CA ILE A 364 17.52 -6.08 -0.24
C ILE A 364 16.04 -5.73 -0.18
N VAL A 365 15.73 -4.49 0.15
CA VAL A 365 14.36 -3.96 0.13
C VAL A 365 14.26 -2.82 -0.88
N ILE A 366 13.38 -2.95 -1.86
CA ILE A 366 13.10 -1.94 -2.87
C ILE A 366 11.65 -1.50 -2.74
N ILE A 367 11.44 -0.23 -2.46
CA ILE A 367 10.12 0.39 -2.37
C ILE A 367 9.91 1.24 -3.62
N ASP A 368 9.06 0.75 -4.53
CA ASP A 368 8.63 1.49 -5.71
C ASP A 368 7.42 2.37 -5.38
N GLU A 369 7.35 3.53 -6.03
CA GLU A 369 6.40 4.61 -5.74
C GLU A 369 6.47 5.15 -4.30
N ALA A 370 7.70 5.29 -3.79
CA ALA A 370 8.01 5.73 -2.43
C ALA A 370 7.61 7.20 -2.12
N HIS A 371 7.05 7.95 -3.08
CA HIS A 371 6.62 9.34 -2.91
C HIS A 371 5.54 9.52 -1.82
N ASN A 372 4.79 8.45 -1.49
CA ASN A 372 3.81 8.44 -0.40
C ASN A 372 4.24 7.61 0.82
N LEU A 373 5.51 7.19 0.91
CA LEU A 373 5.96 6.25 1.95
C LEU A 373 5.70 6.78 3.37
N MET A 374 6.08 8.03 3.65
CA MET A 374 5.86 8.66 4.96
C MET A 374 4.37 8.73 5.32
N ASP A 375 3.53 9.15 4.37
CA ASP A 375 2.08 9.23 4.56
C ASP A 375 1.44 7.84 4.71
N ALA A 376 1.97 6.82 4.03
CA ALA A 376 1.52 5.44 4.16
C ALA A 376 1.87 4.87 5.54
N ILE A 377 3.08 5.09 6.05
CA ILE A 377 3.47 4.68 7.41
C ILE A 377 2.59 5.41 8.43
N ALA A 378 2.45 6.72 8.31
CA ALA A 378 1.58 7.51 9.19
C ALA A 378 0.14 7.00 9.17
N GLY A 379 -0.42 6.70 7.98
CA GLY A 379 -1.77 6.17 7.84
C GLY A 379 -1.96 4.75 8.39
N ILE A 380 -0.94 3.89 8.31
CA ILE A 380 -0.99 2.52 8.85
C ILE A 380 -1.04 2.51 10.38
N TYR A 381 -0.33 3.45 11.03
CA TYR A 381 -0.19 3.52 12.48
C TYR A 381 -1.07 4.60 13.14
N SER A 382 -1.85 5.34 12.34
CA SER A 382 -2.88 6.26 12.84
C SER A 382 -4.23 5.55 12.92
N VAL A 383 -5.00 5.83 13.97
CA VAL A 383 -6.29 5.17 14.25
C VAL A 383 -7.32 6.22 14.67
N SER A 384 -8.56 6.07 14.23
CA SER A 384 -9.65 6.99 14.58
C SER A 384 -10.88 6.24 15.04
N VAL A 385 -11.52 6.67 16.13
CA VAL A 385 -12.76 6.08 16.65
C VAL A 385 -13.83 7.16 16.83
N SER A 386 -15.05 6.88 16.38
CA SER A 386 -16.19 7.79 16.61
C SER A 386 -16.89 7.51 17.93
N LEU A 387 -17.58 8.52 18.48
CA LEU A 387 -18.40 8.35 19.68
C LEU A 387 -19.41 7.19 19.52
N ALA A 388 -20.04 7.08 18.34
CA ALA A 388 -20.97 6.00 18.04
C ALA A 388 -20.30 4.61 18.12
N GLN A 389 -19.07 4.47 17.62
CA GLN A 389 -18.31 3.22 17.70
C GLN A 389 -17.96 2.86 19.15
N VAL A 390 -17.48 3.82 19.94
CA VAL A 390 -17.14 3.56 21.35
C VAL A 390 -18.39 3.18 22.16
N GLN A 391 -19.52 3.86 21.93
CA GLN A 391 -20.81 3.52 22.55
C GLN A 391 -21.29 2.12 22.16
N GLN A 392 -21.17 1.76 20.88
CA GLN A 392 -21.51 0.43 20.39
C GLN A 392 -20.63 -0.64 21.03
N ALA A 393 -19.30 -0.45 21.07
CA ALA A 393 -18.38 -1.39 21.73
C ALA A 393 -18.72 -1.58 23.22
N ARG A 394 -19.03 -0.49 23.93
CA ARG A 394 -19.46 -0.52 25.34
C ARG A 394 -20.78 -1.28 25.52
N MET A 395 -21.75 -1.07 24.63
CA MET A 395 -23.03 -1.80 24.65
C MET A 395 -22.82 -3.30 24.44
N GLN A 396 -22.04 -3.68 23.41
CA GLN A 396 -21.72 -5.08 23.10
C GLN A 396 -21.03 -5.78 24.28
N LEU A 397 -20.05 -5.11 24.90
CA LEU A 397 -19.38 -5.63 26.10
C LEU A 397 -20.32 -5.80 27.29
N THR A 398 -21.26 -4.88 27.48
CA THR A 398 -22.24 -4.95 28.57
C THR A 398 -23.16 -6.16 28.39
N VAL A 399 -23.65 -6.39 27.16
CA VAL A 399 -24.49 -7.55 26.82
C VAL A 399 -23.73 -8.86 27.04
N TYR A 400 -22.47 -8.92 26.60
CA TYR A 400 -21.60 -10.08 26.83
C TYR A 400 -21.38 -10.33 28.34
N LEU A 401 -21.03 -9.29 29.09
CA LEU A 401 -20.80 -9.39 30.53
C LEU A 401 -22.06 -9.83 31.27
N GLN A 402 -23.25 -9.34 30.91
CA GLN A 402 -24.52 -9.75 31.53
C GLN A 402 -24.80 -11.24 31.34
N ARG A 403 -24.55 -11.80 30.14
CA ARG A 403 -24.75 -13.23 29.86
C ARG A 403 -23.72 -14.11 30.53
N PHE A 404 -22.44 -13.76 30.42
CA PHE A 404 -21.33 -14.60 30.85
C PHE A 404 -20.81 -14.27 32.26
N ARG A 405 -21.46 -13.34 32.97
CA ARG A 405 -21.04 -12.88 34.31
C ARG A 405 -20.71 -14.05 35.23
N ASN A 406 -21.58 -15.06 35.30
CA ASN A 406 -21.42 -16.18 36.22
C ASN A 406 -20.50 -17.29 35.68
N LYS A 407 -20.22 -17.29 34.36
CA LYS A 407 -19.38 -18.30 33.68
C LYS A 407 -17.90 -17.88 33.56
N LEU A 408 -17.59 -16.58 33.67
CA LEU A 408 -16.21 -16.08 33.62
C LEU A 408 -15.49 -16.30 34.97
N LYS A 409 -14.19 -16.61 34.99
CA LYS A 409 -13.37 -16.57 36.23
C LYS A 409 -13.16 -15.14 36.73
N GLY A 410 -12.80 -15.00 38.02
CA GLY A 410 -12.64 -13.70 38.69
C GLY A 410 -11.72 -12.71 37.95
N LYS A 411 -10.52 -13.15 37.53
CA LYS A 411 -9.55 -12.30 36.79
C LYS A 411 -10.12 -11.80 35.45
N ASN A 412 -10.75 -12.67 34.66
CA ASN A 412 -11.42 -12.30 33.40
C ASN A 412 -12.53 -11.26 33.61
N ARG A 413 -13.34 -11.41 34.67
CA ARG A 413 -14.38 -10.42 35.03
C ARG A 413 -13.77 -9.05 35.32
N VAL A 414 -12.65 -9.00 36.03
CA VAL A 414 -11.96 -7.74 36.38
C VAL A 414 -11.47 -7.02 35.13
N TYR A 415 -10.79 -7.70 34.20
CA TYR A 415 -10.30 -7.07 32.98
C TYR A 415 -11.42 -6.60 32.04
N VAL A 416 -12.50 -7.39 31.89
CA VAL A 416 -13.68 -6.95 31.12
C VAL A 416 -14.33 -5.73 31.77
N ALA A 417 -14.47 -5.71 33.10
CA ALA A 417 -15.00 -4.55 33.82
C ALA A 417 -14.08 -3.32 33.73
N GLN A 418 -12.75 -3.50 33.77
CA GLN A 418 -11.78 -2.44 33.52
C GLN A 418 -11.94 -1.87 32.11
N THR A 419 -12.10 -2.73 31.10
CA THR A 419 -12.35 -2.30 29.71
C THR A 419 -13.60 -1.42 29.64
N VAL A 420 -14.73 -1.86 30.23
CA VAL A 420 -15.97 -1.06 30.26
C VAL A 420 -15.76 0.28 30.95
N ARG A 421 -15.02 0.34 32.06
CA ARG A 421 -14.71 1.61 32.75
C ARG A 421 -13.90 2.57 31.87
N VAL A 422 -12.89 2.07 31.16
CA VAL A 422 -12.10 2.87 30.20
C VAL A 422 -13.02 3.42 29.10
N LEU A 423 -13.90 2.60 28.53
CA LEU A 423 -14.83 3.05 27.49
C LEU A 423 -15.84 4.08 28.03
N ASP A 424 -16.38 3.89 29.24
CA ASP A 424 -17.29 4.86 29.86
C ASP A 424 -16.60 6.21 30.10
N ALA A 425 -15.32 6.24 30.46
CA ALA A 425 -14.54 7.48 30.60
C ALA A 425 -14.36 8.21 29.26
N ILE A 426 -13.97 7.47 28.20
CA ILE A 426 -13.83 8.03 26.85
C ILE A 426 -15.19 8.55 26.33
N ILE A 427 -16.28 7.81 26.55
CA ILE A 427 -17.64 8.24 26.15
C ILE A 427 -18.02 9.53 26.87
N ALA A 428 -17.84 9.59 28.20
CA ALA A 428 -18.18 10.78 28.98
C ALA A 428 -17.40 12.02 28.51
N TRP A 429 -16.11 11.86 28.21
CA TRP A 429 -15.26 12.92 27.69
C TRP A 429 -15.68 13.37 26.27
N LEU A 430 -16.00 12.43 25.37
CA LEU A 430 -16.44 12.78 24.02
C LEU A 430 -17.81 13.45 24.01
N GLN A 431 -18.71 13.07 24.92
CA GLN A 431 -20.02 13.69 25.08
C GLN A 431 -19.94 15.12 25.64
N SER A 432 -19.05 15.38 26.61
CA SER A 432 -18.85 16.72 27.14
C SER A 432 -18.34 17.67 26.05
N ARG A 433 -17.35 17.23 25.26
CA ARG A 433 -16.81 17.98 24.12
C ARG A 433 -17.82 18.16 22.98
N GLY A 434 -18.65 17.15 22.71
CA GLY A 434 -19.68 17.23 21.68
C GLY A 434 -20.77 18.27 21.96
N SER A 435 -20.95 18.62 23.25
CA SER A 435 -21.96 19.57 23.73
C SER A 435 -21.45 21.02 23.76
N GLU A 436 -20.14 21.25 23.61
CA GLU A 436 -19.56 22.59 23.53
C GLU A 436 -19.94 23.27 22.20
N SER A 437 -20.59 24.43 22.27
CA SER A 437 -20.96 25.21 21.10
C SER A 437 -19.72 25.85 20.46
N GLY A 438 -19.50 25.60 19.16
CA GLY A 438 -18.38 26.15 18.39
C GLY A 438 -17.11 25.28 18.32
N PHE A 439 -17.11 24.09 18.93
CA PHE A 439 -15.99 23.14 18.81
C PHE A 439 -15.98 22.46 17.43
N ASN A 440 -14.90 22.65 16.66
CA ASN A 440 -14.69 22.02 15.35
C ASN A 440 -13.54 20.98 15.41
N ASP A 441 -12.37 21.38 15.88
CA ASP A 441 -11.20 20.50 16.02
C ASP A 441 -10.26 20.95 17.16
N GLY A 442 -9.45 20.03 17.69
CA GLY A 442 -8.56 20.34 18.81
C GLY A 442 -7.60 19.22 19.19
N LEU A 443 -6.52 19.59 19.89
CA LEU A 443 -5.56 18.66 20.48
C LEU A 443 -6.13 18.06 21.77
N VAL A 444 -5.84 16.79 22.01
CA VAL A 444 -6.28 16.07 23.21
C VAL A 444 -5.08 15.63 24.02
N ASP A 445 -5.11 15.94 25.32
CA ASP A 445 -4.19 15.38 26.28
C ASP A 445 -4.69 13.99 26.71
N PRO A 446 -3.91 12.90 26.52
CA PRO A 446 -4.29 11.54 26.91
C PRO A 446 -4.70 11.42 28.38
N ALA A 447 -4.07 12.20 29.28
CA ALA A 447 -4.41 12.17 30.70
C ALA A 447 -5.87 12.63 30.95
N SER A 448 -6.35 13.58 30.15
CA SER A 448 -7.73 14.06 30.24
C SER A 448 -8.78 13.04 29.77
N LEU A 449 -8.42 12.12 28.86
CA LEU A 449 -9.30 11.03 28.44
C LEU A 449 -9.47 9.96 29.52
N MET A 450 -8.48 9.86 30.41
CA MET A 450 -8.41 8.88 31.49
C MET A 450 -8.83 9.47 32.85
N SER A 451 -9.23 10.74 32.89
CA SER A 451 -9.65 11.39 34.13
C SER A 451 -11.05 10.95 34.52
N GLY A 452 -11.16 10.15 35.59
CA GLY A 452 -12.45 9.80 36.22
C GLY A 452 -12.57 8.33 36.63
N LYS A 453 -13.35 8.06 37.69
CA LYS A 453 -13.73 6.72 38.17
C LYS A 453 -12.56 5.72 38.38
N GLY A 454 -11.37 6.22 38.73
CA GLY A 454 -10.18 5.40 38.97
C GLY A 454 -9.62 4.70 37.72
N VAL A 455 -9.90 5.26 36.52
CA VAL A 455 -9.42 4.74 35.23
C VAL A 455 -7.92 5.03 35.03
N ASP A 456 -7.41 6.09 35.63
CA ASP A 456 -5.99 6.44 35.77
C ASP A 456 -5.16 5.35 36.47
N GLN A 457 -5.79 4.58 37.37
CA GLN A 457 -5.15 3.48 38.09
C GLN A 457 -5.13 2.16 37.30
N ILE A 458 -5.75 2.11 36.12
CA ILE A 458 -5.78 0.91 35.30
C ILE A 458 -4.50 0.83 34.47
N ASN A 459 -3.75 -0.25 34.66
CA ASN A 459 -2.58 -0.53 33.83
C ASN A 459 -3.03 -0.90 32.41
N LEU A 460 -2.99 0.07 31.49
CA LEU A 460 -3.37 -0.10 30.09
C LEU A 460 -2.51 -1.16 29.36
N PHE A 461 -1.23 -1.33 29.75
CA PHE A 461 -0.36 -2.36 29.16
C PHE A 461 -0.88 -3.77 29.47
N LYS A 462 -1.17 -4.05 30.75
CA LYS A 462 -1.75 -5.35 31.17
C LYS A 462 -3.13 -5.56 30.54
N LEU A 463 -3.97 -4.52 30.50
CA LEU A 463 -5.30 -4.58 29.88
C LEU A 463 -5.23 -4.88 28.38
N ASN A 464 -4.36 -4.19 27.64
CA ASN A 464 -4.19 -4.39 26.20
C ASN A 464 -3.63 -5.78 25.87
N THR A 465 -2.66 -6.25 26.66
CA THR A 465 -2.14 -7.62 26.57
C THR A 465 -3.26 -8.63 26.76
N TYR A 466 -4.08 -8.46 27.80
CA TYR A 466 -5.27 -9.27 28.02
C TYR A 466 -6.24 -9.23 26.84
N LEU A 467 -6.61 -8.04 26.33
CA LEU A 467 -7.55 -7.90 25.21
C LEU A 467 -7.06 -8.63 23.95
N ARG A 468 -5.75 -8.60 23.69
CA ARG A 468 -5.10 -9.29 22.57
C ARG A 468 -5.13 -10.81 22.76
N ASP A 469 -4.66 -11.29 23.90
CA ASP A 469 -4.42 -12.71 24.12
C ASP A 469 -5.72 -13.47 24.36
N SER A 470 -6.66 -12.84 25.09
CA SER A 470 -7.99 -13.40 25.34
C SER A 470 -8.90 -13.41 24.10
N ARG A 471 -8.54 -12.63 23.06
CA ARG A 471 -9.33 -12.39 21.85
C ARG A 471 -10.77 -11.94 22.16
N LEU A 472 -10.94 -11.17 23.24
CA LEU A 472 -12.25 -10.72 23.75
C LEU A 472 -13.11 -10.07 22.66
N ALA A 473 -12.51 -9.20 21.84
CA ALA A 473 -13.20 -8.49 20.77
C ALA A 473 -13.98 -9.42 19.84
N ARG A 474 -13.38 -10.57 19.47
CA ARG A 474 -14.01 -11.58 18.61
C ARG A 474 -15.15 -12.31 19.30
N LYS A 475 -14.98 -12.67 20.58
CA LYS A 475 -16.00 -13.41 21.36
C LYS A 475 -17.25 -12.56 21.60
N VAL A 476 -17.05 -11.28 21.90
CA VAL A 476 -18.13 -10.30 22.11
C VAL A 476 -18.91 -10.07 20.83
N ASP A 477 -18.22 -9.86 19.70
CA ASP A 477 -18.88 -9.63 18.41
C ASP A 477 -19.62 -10.88 17.93
N GLY A 478 -18.99 -12.06 18.02
CA GLY A 478 -19.60 -13.34 17.66
C GLY A 478 -20.87 -13.63 18.46
N TYR A 479 -20.87 -13.38 19.77
CA TYR A 479 -22.07 -13.53 20.59
C TYR A 479 -23.14 -12.49 20.26
N THR A 480 -22.76 -11.24 20.01
CA THR A 480 -23.74 -10.18 19.67
C THR A 480 -24.44 -10.50 18.35
N ASN A 481 -23.70 -10.95 17.34
CA ASN A 481 -24.26 -11.38 16.05
C ASN A 481 -25.20 -12.58 16.22
N HIS A 482 -24.84 -13.55 17.07
CA HIS A 482 -25.72 -14.68 17.40
C HIS A 482 -27.04 -14.21 18.06
N VAL A 483 -26.97 -13.27 19.01
CA VAL A 483 -28.17 -12.71 19.65
C VAL A 483 -29.04 -11.96 18.65
N ILE A 484 -28.45 -11.22 17.70
CA ILE A 484 -29.20 -10.51 16.64
C ILE A 484 -29.89 -11.53 15.72
N GLN A 485 -29.18 -12.55 15.24
CA GLN A 485 -29.75 -13.60 14.37
C GLN A 485 -30.89 -14.36 15.06
N SER A 486 -30.70 -14.78 16.32
CA SER A 486 -31.74 -15.49 17.09
C SER A 486 -33.00 -14.65 17.35
N ARG A 487 -32.90 -13.31 17.36
CA ARG A 487 -34.04 -12.40 17.49
C ARG A 487 -34.79 -12.21 16.18
N GLU A 488 -34.09 -12.22 15.05
CA GLU A 488 -34.68 -12.11 13.71
C GLU A 488 -35.43 -13.39 13.30
N GLU A 489 -34.95 -14.56 13.73
CA GLU A 489 -35.62 -15.85 13.49
C GLU A 489 -36.87 -16.04 14.36
N GLY A 490 -36.92 -15.44 15.54
CA GLY A 490 -38.04 -15.53 16.49
C GLY A 490 -39.21 -14.57 16.23
N SER A 491 -39.13 -13.66 15.25
CA SER A 491 -40.12 -12.60 15.00
C SER A 491 -40.77 -12.68 13.61
N GLN A 492 -41.11 -13.89 13.15
CA GLN A 492 -42.06 -14.10 12.05
C GLN A 492 -43.50 -14.16 12.55
N GLN A 493 -44.07 -13.02 12.93
CA GLN A 493 -45.49 -12.70 12.76
C GLN A 493 -45.69 -11.20 13.07
N ASP A 494 -46.13 -10.48 12.05
CA ASP A 494 -46.69 -9.12 12.08
C ASP A 494 -45.82 -7.93 12.52
N ALA A 495 -45.05 -7.37 11.57
CA ALA A 495 -45.04 -5.92 11.28
C ALA A 495 -44.11 -5.58 10.10
N LYS A 496 -44.52 -4.58 9.32
CA LYS A 496 -43.84 -3.98 8.15
C LYS A 496 -42.31 -3.94 8.28
N LYS A 497 -41.63 -4.49 7.26
CA LYS A 497 -40.17 -4.36 7.04
C LYS A 497 -39.70 -2.93 7.32
N PRO A 498 -38.91 -2.68 8.38
CA PRO A 498 -38.04 -1.52 8.39
C PRO A 498 -36.94 -1.77 7.35
N LEU A 499 -36.50 -0.69 6.71
CA LEU A 499 -35.45 -0.71 5.70
C LEU A 499 -34.24 -1.52 6.20
N LYS A 500 -33.76 -2.46 5.37
CA LYS A 500 -32.42 -3.03 5.48
C LYS A 500 -31.40 -1.89 5.44
N GLY A 501 -31.07 -1.34 6.60
CA GLY A 501 -29.81 -0.65 6.80
C GLY A 501 -28.73 -1.72 6.73
N GLU A 502 -28.05 -1.81 5.59
CA GLU A 502 -26.89 -2.66 5.40
C GLU A 502 -25.81 -2.30 6.42
N ILE A 503 -25.81 -2.97 7.59
CA ILE A 503 -24.62 -3.09 8.41
C ILE A 503 -23.72 -4.10 7.69
N GLY A 504 -23.12 -3.66 6.59
CA GLY A 504 -22.07 -4.42 5.94
C GLY A 504 -20.97 -4.59 6.97
N GLN A 505 -20.74 -5.81 7.45
CA GLN A 505 -19.81 -6.15 8.54
C GLN A 505 -18.41 -5.53 8.30
N SER A 506 -18.19 -4.34 8.86
CA SER A 506 -16.87 -3.75 9.08
C SER A 506 -16.12 -4.56 10.13
N LEU A 507 -14.83 -4.30 10.33
CA LEU A 507 -14.07 -4.79 11.49
C LEU A 507 -14.94 -4.74 12.77
N PRO A 508 -14.95 -5.78 13.63
CA PRO A 508 -15.69 -5.73 14.88
C PRO A 508 -15.36 -4.46 15.62
N VAL A 509 -16.40 -3.74 16.05
CA VAL A 509 -16.25 -2.38 16.58
C VAL A 509 -15.31 -2.37 17.79
N LEU A 510 -15.37 -3.41 18.62
CA LEU A 510 -14.45 -3.58 19.74
C LEU A 510 -12.99 -3.83 19.31
N THR A 511 -12.73 -4.51 18.19
CA THR A 511 -11.37 -4.67 17.65
C THR A 511 -10.79 -3.33 17.22
N HIS A 512 -11.61 -2.48 16.58
CA HIS A 512 -11.19 -1.14 16.19
C HIS A 512 -10.89 -0.26 17.41
N VAL A 513 -11.75 -0.32 18.42
CA VAL A 513 -11.53 0.37 19.70
C VAL A 513 -10.31 -0.16 20.42
N GLN A 514 -10.06 -1.47 20.40
CA GLN A 514 -8.85 -2.07 20.96
C GLN A 514 -7.58 -1.54 20.26
N GLN A 515 -7.56 -1.47 18.92
CA GLN A 515 -6.45 -0.87 18.18
C GLN A 515 -6.21 0.58 18.58
N PHE A 516 -7.29 1.33 18.82
CA PHE A 516 -7.19 2.69 19.34
C PHE A 516 -6.63 2.72 20.78
N LEU A 517 -7.03 1.82 21.67
CA LEU A 517 -6.47 1.73 23.03
C LEU A 517 -4.98 1.38 23.03
N MET A 518 -4.48 0.66 22.04
CA MET A 518 -3.03 0.43 21.87
C MET A 518 -2.26 1.73 21.62
N SER A 519 -2.86 2.71 20.94
CA SER A 519 -2.19 3.98 20.62
C SER A 519 -1.86 4.83 21.85
N PHE A 520 -2.51 4.60 23.00
CA PHE A 520 -2.15 5.23 24.28
C PHE A 520 -0.79 4.78 24.82
N MET A 521 -0.28 3.64 24.33
CA MET A 521 1.04 3.13 24.70
C MET A 521 2.17 3.71 23.83
N ASN A 522 1.83 4.39 22.74
CA ASN A 522 2.84 4.97 21.87
C ASN A 522 3.50 6.17 22.57
N PRO A 523 4.83 6.33 22.45
CA PRO A 523 5.53 7.48 23.01
C PRO A 523 4.92 8.80 22.53
N SER A 524 4.83 9.77 23.45
CA SER A 524 4.41 11.13 23.10
C SER A 524 5.42 11.84 22.18
N ALA A 525 6.62 11.31 21.96
CA ALA A 525 7.50 11.83 20.92
C ALA A 525 7.00 11.49 19.50
N GLU A 526 6.25 10.40 19.35
CA GLU A 526 5.93 9.81 18.04
C GLU A 526 4.57 10.25 17.49
N GLY A 527 3.58 10.54 18.34
CA GLY A 527 2.24 10.89 17.90
C GLY A 527 1.43 11.75 18.88
N ARG A 528 0.26 12.18 18.42
CA ARG A 528 -0.65 13.09 19.16
C ARG A 528 -2.10 12.65 18.98
N PHE A 529 -2.93 12.96 19.98
CA PHE A 529 -4.36 12.75 19.92
C PHE A 529 -5.10 14.03 19.53
N PHE A 530 -6.13 13.88 18.72
CA PHE A 530 -6.98 14.94 18.20
C PHE A 530 -8.44 14.55 18.36
N VAL A 531 -9.30 15.55 18.48
CA VAL A 531 -10.74 15.35 18.38
C VAL A 531 -11.28 16.31 17.32
N SER A 532 -12.17 15.81 16.47
CA SER A 532 -12.81 16.56 15.40
C SER A 532 -14.31 16.25 15.36
N LYS A 533 -15.11 17.25 14.99
CA LYS A 533 -16.54 17.08 14.73
C LYS A 533 -16.76 16.92 13.23
N GLU A 534 -17.19 15.74 12.82
CA GLU A 534 -17.50 15.41 11.43
C GLU A 534 -19.02 15.41 11.20
N GLU A 535 -19.48 15.95 10.06
CA GLU A 535 -20.91 16.08 9.73
C GLU A 535 -21.63 14.71 9.67
N SER A 536 -20.94 13.67 9.20
CA SER A 536 -21.49 12.32 9.01
C SER A 536 -21.36 11.41 10.23
N SER A 537 -20.30 11.59 11.03
CA SER A 537 -19.87 10.62 12.05
C SER A 537 -19.86 11.19 13.47
N GLY A 538 -20.26 12.45 13.64
CA GLY A 538 -20.31 13.12 14.93
C GLY A 538 -18.91 13.43 15.46
N VAL A 539 -18.73 13.28 16.78
CA VAL A 539 -17.43 13.52 17.42
C VAL A 539 -16.52 12.31 17.21
N VAL A 540 -15.35 12.56 16.62
CA VAL A 540 -14.34 11.53 16.30
C VAL A 540 -13.04 11.85 17.04
N LEU A 541 -12.50 10.84 17.72
CA LEU A 541 -11.20 10.89 18.38
C LEU A 541 -10.16 10.19 17.50
N LYS A 542 -9.03 10.84 17.25
CA LYS A 542 -8.00 10.40 16.30
C LYS A 542 -6.65 10.38 16.98
N TYR A 543 -5.90 9.31 16.81
CA TYR A 543 -4.47 9.27 17.07
C TYR A 543 -3.75 9.41 15.73
N LEU A 544 -2.87 10.40 15.63
CA LEU A 544 -2.05 10.65 14.44
C LEU A 544 -0.59 10.43 14.79
N LEU A 545 0.05 9.52 14.04
CA LEU A 545 1.50 9.37 14.06
C LEU A 545 2.14 10.58 13.35
N LEU A 546 3.05 11.27 14.03
CA LEU A 546 3.81 12.41 13.52
C LEU A 546 5.20 12.00 13.04
N ASP A 547 5.84 11.03 13.72
CA ASP A 547 7.18 10.55 13.37
C ASP A 547 7.15 9.10 12.83
N PRO A 548 7.28 8.89 11.50
CA PRO A 548 7.37 7.55 10.92
C PRO A 548 8.73 6.88 11.10
N THR A 549 9.75 7.58 11.63
CA THR A 549 11.14 7.10 11.71
C THR A 549 11.24 5.76 12.40
N PHE A 550 10.65 5.60 13.58
CA PHE A 550 10.81 4.39 14.40
C PHE A 550 10.24 3.14 13.72
N HIS A 551 9.09 3.25 13.07
CA HIS A 551 8.48 2.12 12.37
C HIS A 551 9.24 1.73 11.09
N PHE A 552 9.93 2.68 10.46
CA PHE A 552 10.74 2.40 9.28
C PHE A 552 12.17 1.96 9.62
N LYS A 553 12.66 2.35 10.81
CA LYS A 553 14.01 2.07 11.28
C LYS A 553 14.34 0.58 11.29
N ASP A 554 13.44 -0.26 11.81
CA ASP A 554 13.59 -1.73 11.83
C ASP A 554 13.89 -2.28 10.42
N ILE A 555 13.20 -1.78 9.39
CA ILE A 555 13.39 -2.23 8.00
C ILE A 555 14.78 -1.86 7.48
N VAL A 556 15.24 -0.65 7.79
CA VAL A 556 16.52 -0.12 7.31
C VAL A 556 17.72 -0.72 8.05
N GLU A 557 17.54 -1.07 9.33
CA GLU A 557 18.60 -1.70 10.13
C GLU A 557 18.73 -3.21 9.88
N GLU A 558 17.62 -3.90 9.60
CA GLU A 558 17.64 -5.31 9.24
C GLU A 558 18.16 -5.53 7.80
N ALA A 559 17.71 -4.70 6.84
CA ALA A 559 18.07 -4.87 5.43
C ALA A 559 19.54 -4.52 5.14
N ARG A 560 20.14 -5.27 4.21
CA ARG A 560 21.46 -4.93 3.64
C ARG A 560 21.43 -3.56 2.96
N ALA A 561 20.42 -3.33 2.13
CA ALA A 561 20.24 -2.10 1.36
C ALA A 561 18.76 -1.80 1.19
N VAL A 562 18.41 -0.51 1.23
CA VAL A 562 17.02 -0.05 1.02
C VAL A 562 16.99 0.97 -0.11
N VAL A 563 16.20 0.70 -1.15
CA VAL A 563 16.03 1.61 -2.29
C VAL A 563 14.63 2.19 -2.29
N LEU A 564 14.52 3.52 -2.18
CA LEU A 564 13.30 4.29 -2.32
C LEU A 564 13.25 4.88 -3.73
N ALA A 565 12.44 4.29 -4.61
CA ALA A 565 12.30 4.73 -5.99
C ALA A 565 10.93 5.37 -6.24
N GLY A 566 10.89 6.50 -6.95
CA GLY A 566 9.62 7.18 -7.26
C GLY A 566 9.71 8.10 -8.48
N GLY A 567 8.56 8.38 -9.10
CA GLY A 567 8.48 9.31 -10.23
C GLY A 567 8.54 10.80 -9.85
N THR A 568 8.23 11.10 -8.59
CA THR A 568 8.07 12.46 -8.06
C THR A 568 8.59 12.52 -6.62
N MET A 569 9.84 12.12 -6.40
CA MET A 569 10.47 12.14 -5.06
C MET A 569 10.93 13.54 -4.66
N SER A 570 10.94 14.50 -5.59
CA SER A 570 11.36 15.87 -5.29
C SER A 570 10.35 16.61 -4.39
N PRO A 571 10.82 17.28 -3.31
CA PRO A 571 12.21 17.35 -2.84
C PRO A 571 12.64 16.15 -1.98
N MET A 572 13.81 15.57 -2.27
CA MET A 572 14.34 14.38 -1.57
C MET A 572 14.79 14.66 -0.13
N SER A 573 15.10 15.92 0.19
CA SER A 573 15.56 16.34 1.53
C SER A 573 14.56 16.01 2.64
N ASP A 574 13.26 15.93 2.32
CA ASP A 574 12.24 15.53 3.30
C ASP A 574 12.52 14.12 3.86
N TYR A 575 12.97 13.19 3.01
CA TYR A 575 13.29 11.82 3.43
C TYR A 575 14.52 11.78 4.31
N GLU A 576 15.57 12.51 3.94
CA GLU A 576 16.82 12.59 4.71
C GLU A 576 16.60 13.25 6.08
N HIS A 577 15.85 14.35 6.11
CA HIS A 577 15.68 15.14 7.33
C HIS A 577 14.65 14.57 8.29
N TYR A 578 13.62 13.88 7.79
CA TYR A 578 12.49 13.45 8.61
C TYR A 578 12.36 11.95 8.78
N LEU A 579 12.56 11.12 7.73
CA LEU A 579 12.42 9.67 7.81
C LEU A 579 13.72 8.96 8.18
N LEU A 580 14.84 9.42 7.61
CA LEU A 580 16.17 8.81 7.75
C LEU A 580 17.11 9.65 8.63
N SER A 581 16.52 10.50 9.48
CA SER A 581 17.21 11.55 10.20
C SER A 581 18.29 11.09 11.18
N TYR A 582 18.28 9.80 11.51
CA TYR A 582 19.19 9.11 12.44
C TYR A 582 20.38 8.46 11.73
N LEU A 583 20.36 8.37 10.39
CA LEU A 583 21.45 7.79 9.61
C LEU A 583 22.54 8.82 9.34
N ASP A 584 23.77 8.32 9.23
CA ASP A 584 24.89 9.10 8.72
C ASP A 584 24.65 9.45 7.24
N PRO A 585 24.82 10.72 6.80
CA PRO A 585 24.63 11.12 5.42
C PRO A 585 25.45 10.29 4.40
N SER A 586 26.61 9.74 4.78
CA SER A 586 27.42 8.88 3.91
C SER A 586 26.76 7.55 3.56
N ARG A 587 25.80 7.07 4.37
CA ARG A 587 24.97 5.89 4.09
C ARG A 587 23.83 6.18 3.14
N ILE A 588 23.53 7.45 2.86
CA ILE A 588 22.45 7.87 1.97
C ILE A 588 23.02 8.18 0.59
N MET A 589 22.37 7.68 -0.45
CA MET A 589 22.70 7.96 -1.85
C MET A 589 21.47 8.58 -2.52
N THR A 590 21.63 9.71 -3.20
CA THR A 590 20.53 10.35 -3.92
C THR A 590 20.83 10.47 -5.41
N LEU A 591 19.80 10.29 -6.24
CA LEU A 591 19.87 10.48 -7.69
C LEU A 591 18.54 11.02 -8.20
N SER A 592 18.57 12.13 -8.93
CA SER A 592 17.42 12.63 -9.70
C SER A 592 17.75 12.56 -11.19
N CYS A 593 17.02 11.71 -11.91
CA CYS A 593 17.17 11.56 -13.35
C CYS A 593 16.39 12.64 -14.09
N GLY A 594 16.93 13.09 -15.23
CA GLY A 594 16.19 13.90 -16.20
C GLY A 594 15.04 13.13 -16.84
N HIS A 595 14.36 13.76 -17.81
CA HIS A 595 13.29 13.12 -18.58
C HIS A 595 13.76 12.78 -20.00
N VAL A 596 13.17 11.75 -20.61
CA VAL A 596 13.48 11.31 -21.99
C VAL A 596 12.88 12.19 -23.09
N ILE A 597 12.09 13.22 -22.74
CA ILE A 597 11.41 14.03 -23.76
C ILE A 597 12.30 15.19 -24.18
N PRO A 598 12.25 15.57 -25.47
CA PRO A 598 12.88 16.81 -25.89
C PRO A 598 12.13 18.00 -25.29
N PRO A 599 12.81 19.11 -24.93
CA PRO A 599 12.17 20.31 -24.40
C PRO A 599 11.07 20.87 -25.32
N SER A 600 11.19 20.65 -26.64
CA SER A 600 10.20 21.05 -27.64
C SER A 600 8.86 20.33 -27.51
N ASN A 601 8.79 19.19 -26.81
CA ASN A 601 7.56 18.42 -26.63
C ASN A 601 6.78 18.81 -25.37
N LEU A 602 7.28 19.78 -24.61
CA LEU A 602 6.64 20.23 -23.39
C LEU A 602 6.50 21.74 -23.37
N LEU A 603 5.27 22.21 -23.22
CA LEU A 603 4.98 23.61 -22.96
C LEU A 603 4.47 23.75 -21.51
N ALA A 604 5.27 24.30 -20.61
CA ALA A 604 4.86 24.56 -19.24
C ALA A 604 4.70 26.07 -18.99
N ILE A 605 3.51 26.50 -18.55
CA ILE A 605 3.18 27.93 -18.36
C ILE A 605 2.52 28.17 -16.99
N PRO A 606 3.11 29.04 -16.14
CA PRO A 606 2.40 29.68 -15.04
C PRO A 606 1.40 30.71 -15.59
N VAL A 607 0.11 30.45 -15.43
CA VAL A 607 -0.95 31.38 -15.84
C VAL A 607 -1.28 32.29 -14.67
N VAL A 608 -0.79 33.53 -14.73
CA VAL A 608 -0.78 34.45 -13.59
C VAL A 608 -1.89 35.50 -13.64
N GLN A 609 -2.43 35.77 -14.82
CA GLN A 609 -3.44 36.81 -15.06
C GLN A 609 -4.62 36.28 -15.87
N THR A 610 -5.82 36.78 -15.57
CA THR A 610 -7.07 36.50 -16.28
C THR A 610 -7.13 37.23 -17.62
N SER A 611 -8.14 36.93 -18.45
CA SER A 611 -8.40 37.66 -19.70
C SER A 611 -8.73 39.15 -19.52
N SER A 612 -9.08 39.55 -18.29
CA SER A 612 -9.35 40.94 -17.89
C SER A 612 -8.13 41.65 -17.26
N GLY A 613 -7.01 40.94 -17.10
CA GLY A 613 -5.79 41.48 -16.49
C GLY A 613 -5.73 41.39 -14.96
N SER A 614 -6.79 40.91 -14.29
CA SER A 614 -6.74 40.61 -12.85
C SER A 614 -5.81 39.42 -12.57
N GLY A 615 -5.19 39.36 -11.39
CA GLY A 615 -4.34 38.24 -11.00
C GLY A 615 -5.14 36.98 -10.64
N PHE A 616 -4.68 35.81 -11.07
CA PHE A 616 -5.23 34.53 -10.60
C PHE A 616 -4.76 34.24 -9.18
N GLU A 617 -5.68 34.35 -8.22
CA GLU A 617 -5.41 34.12 -6.80
C GLU A 617 -6.44 33.16 -6.20
N PHE A 618 -6.06 31.89 -6.05
CA PHE A 618 -6.93 30.86 -5.49
C PHE A 618 -6.70 30.66 -3.98
N THR A 619 -6.52 31.75 -3.24
CA THR A 619 -6.48 31.72 -1.77
C THR A 619 -7.87 31.40 -1.22
N PHE A 620 -7.96 30.88 0.01
CA PHE A 620 -9.25 30.51 0.63
C PHE A 620 -10.26 31.66 0.61
N GLU A 621 -9.79 32.88 0.85
CA GLU A 621 -10.60 34.11 0.86
C GLU A 621 -11.13 34.50 -0.53
N LYS A 622 -10.31 34.35 -1.58
CA LYS A 622 -10.63 34.88 -2.92
C LYS A 622 -11.23 33.84 -3.87
N ARG A 623 -10.94 32.56 -3.67
CA ARG A 623 -11.33 31.48 -4.60
C ARG A 623 -12.85 31.32 -4.76
N ASN A 624 -13.62 31.61 -3.70
CA ASN A 624 -15.07 31.50 -3.68
C ASN A 624 -15.78 32.75 -4.23
N SER A 625 -15.04 33.80 -4.61
CA SER A 625 -15.65 34.98 -5.22
C SER A 625 -16.24 34.63 -6.59
N GLU A 626 -17.45 35.14 -6.86
CA GLU A 626 -18.16 34.90 -8.12
C GLU A 626 -17.34 35.35 -9.33
N ARG A 627 -16.63 36.48 -9.20
CA ARG A 627 -15.69 36.98 -10.21
C ARG A 627 -14.58 35.98 -10.54
N MET A 628 -13.93 35.39 -9.53
CA MET A 628 -12.85 34.42 -9.76
C MET A 628 -13.37 33.15 -10.44
N MET A 629 -14.57 32.68 -10.09
CA MET A 629 -15.21 31.53 -10.74
C MET A 629 -15.56 31.83 -12.20
N ILE A 630 -16.02 33.04 -12.52
CA ILE A 630 -16.27 33.49 -13.89
C ILE A 630 -14.96 33.59 -14.68
N ASP A 631 -13.95 34.22 -14.10
CA ASP A 631 -12.63 34.40 -14.73
C ASP A 631 -11.97 33.04 -15.02
N LEU A 632 -12.08 32.07 -14.10
CA LEU A 632 -11.62 30.69 -14.30
C LEU A 632 -12.40 29.99 -15.41
N GLY A 633 -13.73 30.09 -15.42
CA GLY A 633 -14.58 29.49 -16.46
C GLY A 633 -14.26 30.04 -17.85
N ASN A 634 -14.06 31.36 -17.96
CA ASN A 634 -13.65 32.01 -19.20
C ASN A 634 -12.25 31.56 -19.66
N ALA A 635 -11.31 31.40 -18.73
CA ALA A 635 -9.98 30.90 -19.04
C ALA A 635 -10.02 29.44 -19.55
N ILE A 636 -10.79 28.57 -18.88
CA ILE A 636 -10.96 27.17 -19.32
C ILE A 636 -11.64 27.12 -20.69
N LEU A 637 -12.67 27.93 -20.93
CA LEU A 637 -13.35 28.02 -22.22
C LEU A 637 -12.36 28.34 -23.34
N ARG A 638 -11.53 29.38 -23.15
CA ARG A 638 -10.49 29.79 -24.11
C ARG A 638 -9.44 28.69 -24.31
N ILE A 639 -8.85 28.19 -23.24
CA ILE A 639 -7.85 27.10 -23.28
C ILE A 639 -8.40 25.87 -24.02
N THR A 640 -9.65 25.51 -23.78
CA THR A 640 -10.30 24.32 -24.39
C THR A 640 -10.40 24.42 -25.91
N GLN A 641 -10.44 25.64 -26.47
CA GLN A 641 -10.50 25.86 -27.93
C GLN A 641 -9.17 25.56 -28.63
N HIS A 642 -8.04 25.76 -27.94
CA HIS A 642 -6.70 25.69 -28.52
C HIS A 642 -5.98 24.34 -28.28
N ILE A 643 -6.50 23.51 -27.38
CA ILE A 643 -5.91 22.21 -27.06
C ILE A 643 -6.66 21.13 -27.85
N PRO A 644 -6.00 20.32 -28.69
CA PRO A 644 -6.63 19.18 -29.36
C PRO A 644 -6.93 18.03 -28.37
N ASP A 645 -7.78 17.08 -28.75
CA ASP A 645 -8.01 15.82 -28.03
C ASP A 645 -8.34 15.99 -26.53
N GLY A 646 -7.65 15.25 -25.64
CA GLY A 646 -7.90 15.22 -24.22
C GLY A 646 -7.32 16.43 -23.46
N LEU A 647 -8.20 17.13 -22.74
CA LEU A 647 -7.85 18.15 -21.74
C LEU A 647 -8.26 17.68 -20.35
N VAL A 648 -7.33 17.70 -19.39
CA VAL A 648 -7.58 17.35 -17.98
C VAL A 648 -7.39 18.57 -17.10
N VAL A 649 -8.39 18.91 -16.29
CA VAL A 649 -8.38 20.04 -15.36
C VAL A 649 -8.46 19.53 -13.93
N PHE A 650 -7.40 19.77 -13.16
CA PHE A 650 -7.30 19.36 -11.75
C PHE A 650 -7.69 20.50 -10.80
N PHE A 651 -8.65 20.23 -9.93
CA PHE A 651 -9.12 21.13 -8.88
C PHE A 651 -8.54 20.76 -7.51
N PRO A 652 -8.39 21.71 -6.57
CA PRO A 652 -7.82 21.46 -5.25
C PRO A 652 -8.72 20.67 -4.31
N SER A 653 -10.04 20.64 -4.54
CA SER A 653 -10.98 19.82 -3.76
C SER A 653 -12.27 19.54 -4.52
N TYR A 654 -12.93 18.43 -4.18
CA TYR A 654 -14.28 18.11 -4.68
C TYR A 654 -15.28 19.25 -4.41
N SER A 655 -15.26 19.81 -3.20
CA SER A 655 -16.15 20.92 -2.84
C SER A 655 -15.98 22.15 -3.73
N TYR A 656 -14.75 22.45 -4.16
CA TYR A 656 -14.49 23.58 -5.04
C TYR A 656 -14.85 23.27 -6.50
N LEU A 657 -14.62 22.03 -6.95
CA LEU A 657 -15.08 21.56 -8.24
C LEU A 657 -16.61 21.66 -8.36
N ASP A 658 -17.34 21.18 -7.35
CA ASP A 658 -18.81 21.23 -7.30
C ASP A 658 -19.33 22.67 -7.31
N LEU A 659 -18.69 23.55 -6.52
CA LEU A 659 -19.01 24.99 -6.48
C LEU A 659 -18.82 25.63 -7.86
N CYS A 660 -17.67 25.40 -8.51
CA CYS A 660 -17.37 25.95 -9.84
C CYS A 660 -18.32 25.39 -10.90
N ALA A 661 -18.59 24.08 -10.88
CA ALA A 661 -19.50 23.44 -11.82
C ALA A 661 -20.95 23.97 -11.67
N ALA A 662 -21.42 24.14 -10.43
CA ALA A 662 -22.72 24.75 -10.15
C ALA A 662 -22.77 26.22 -10.61
N ALA A 663 -21.70 26.98 -10.35
CA ALA A 663 -21.57 28.36 -10.81
C ALA A 663 -21.60 28.44 -12.34
N TRP A 664 -20.85 27.62 -13.08
CA TRP A 664 -20.77 27.67 -14.54
C TRP A 664 -22.05 27.24 -15.26
N LYS A 665 -22.90 26.43 -14.61
CA LYS A 665 -24.24 26.10 -15.11
C LYS A 665 -25.22 27.27 -14.97
N ARG A 666 -24.99 28.17 -14.01
CA ARG A 666 -25.85 29.34 -13.74
C ARG A 666 -25.34 30.62 -14.40
N LEU A 667 -24.03 30.83 -14.40
CA LEU A 667 -23.37 32.07 -14.79
C LEU A 667 -23.14 32.15 -16.29
N ARG A 668 -23.31 33.36 -16.82
CA ARG A 668 -23.20 33.66 -18.23
C ARG A 668 -21.90 34.45 -18.51
N PRO A 669 -21.16 34.13 -19.58
CA PRO A 669 -20.06 34.96 -20.03
C PRO A 669 -20.56 36.36 -20.40
N THR A 670 -19.70 37.36 -20.27
CA THR A 670 -20.00 38.73 -20.67
C THR A 670 -20.22 38.77 -22.20
N GLY A 671 -21.46 39.02 -22.63
CA GLY A 671 -21.83 39.07 -24.06
C GLY A 671 -22.35 37.76 -24.69
N SER A 672 -22.70 36.74 -23.88
CA SER A 672 -23.35 35.51 -24.36
C SER A 672 -24.60 35.18 -23.54
N ASP A 673 -25.68 34.78 -24.21
CA ASP A 673 -26.91 34.30 -23.55
C ASP A 673 -26.82 32.87 -23.03
N VAL A 674 -25.78 32.15 -23.42
CA VAL A 674 -25.57 30.73 -23.09
C VAL A 674 -24.69 30.62 -21.85
N PRO A 675 -25.03 29.77 -20.86
CA PRO A 675 -24.18 29.50 -19.70
C PRO A 675 -22.76 29.11 -20.09
N LEU A 676 -21.80 29.38 -19.20
CA LEU A 676 -20.39 28.99 -19.39
C LEU A 676 -20.25 27.48 -19.64
N TRP A 677 -20.96 26.67 -18.85
CA TRP A 677 -20.96 25.21 -18.98
C TRP A 677 -21.36 24.73 -20.38
N ASP A 678 -22.45 25.27 -20.92
CA ASP A 678 -22.97 24.88 -22.23
C ASP A 678 -22.07 25.40 -23.37
N SER A 679 -21.40 26.53 -23.16
CA SER A 679 -20.42 27.08 -24.10
C SER A 679 -19.20 26.14 -24.23
N VAL A 680 -18.75 25.56 -23.12
CA VAL A 680 -17.68 24.55 -23.13
C VAL A 680 -18.16 23.24 -23.76
N LEU A 681 -19.39 22.78 -23.46
CA LEU A 681 -19.97 21.55 -24.02
C LEU A 681 -20.07 21.58 -25.56
N LYS A 682 -20.31 22.76 -26.15
CA LYS A 682 -20.30 22.95 -27.60
C LYS A 682 -18.94 22.61 -28.21
N ILE A 683 -17.85 22.87 -27.50
CA ILE A 683 -16.48 22.58 -27.94
C ILE A 683 -16.15 21.12 -27.60
N LYS A 684 -16.19 20.73 -26.32
CA LYS A 684 -15.84 19.38 -25.85
C LYS A 684 -16.85 18.81 -24.85
N PRO A 685 -17.19 17.51 -24.92
CA PRO A 685 -17.96 16.87 -23.86
C PRO A 685 -17.21 16.93 -22.52
N ILE A 686 -17.95 17.18 -21.43
CA ILE A 686 -17.40 17.35 -20.09
C ILE A 686 -17.68 16.09 -19.25
N PHE A 687 -16.64 15.56 -18.62
CA PHE A 687 -16.69 14.46 -17.67
C PHE A 687 -16.19 14.95 -16.31
N CYS A 688 -16.88 14.61 -15.23
CA CYS A 688 -16.50 15.03 -13.88
C CYS A 688 -16.21 13.83 -12.99
N GLU A 689 -15.13 13.92 -12.24
CA GLU A 689 -14.87 13.01 -11.13
C GLU A 689 -15.93 13.20 -10.03
N GLN A 690 -16.47 12.09 -9.52
CA GLN A 690 -17.42 12.08 -8.41
C GLN A 690 -16.80 11.36 -7.21
N ARG A 691 -17.19 11.76 -5.99
CA ARG A 691 -16.78 11.04 -4.78
C ARG A 691 -17.35 9.63 -4.79
N ALA A 692 -16.50 8.64 -4.48
CA ALA A 692 -16.88 7.22 -4.44
C ALA A 692 -18.00 6.87 -3.43
N GLU A 693 -18.34 7.78 -2.51
CA GLU A 693 -19.38 7.60 -1.49
C GLU A 693 -20.80 7.94 -1.96
N GLN A 694 -20.97 8.52 -3.16
CA GLN A 694 -22.31 8.67 -3.73
C GLN A 694 -22.80 7.31 -4.21
N LYS A 695 -23.77 6.74 -3.47
CA LYS A 695 -24.45 5.49 -3.82
C LYS A 695 -24.83 5.49 -5.31
N PRO A 696 -24.51 4.42 -6.07
CA PRO A 696 -25.11 4.25 -7.38
C PRO A 696 -26.63 4.16 -7.20
N LEU A 697 -27.38 4.85 -8.07
CA LEU A 697 -28.84 4.84 -8.06
C LEU A 697 -29.45 3.45 -8.35
N ASP A 698 -28.65 2.49 -8.81
CA ASP A 698 -29.13 1.17 -9.24
C ASP A 698 -28.36 0.02 -8.57
N PRO A 699 -28.98 -0.75 -7.65
CA PRO A 699 -28.35 -1.86 -6.93
C PRO A 699 -28.22 -3.15 -7.76
N THR A 700 -28.66 -3.16 -9.02
CA THR A 700 -28.60 -4.37 -9.87
C THR A 700 -27.29 -4.54 -10.65
N LEU A 701 -26.47 -3.49 -10.75
CA LEU A 701 -25.14 -3.52 -11.39
C LEU A 701 -24.05 -3.94 -10.39
N ALA A 702 -24.27 -5.08 -9.73
CA ALA A 702 -23.28 -5.70 -8.86
C ALA A 702 -22.18 -6.41 -9.70
N ALA A 703 -21.31 -5.64 -10.37
CA ALA A 703 -20.05 -6.16 -10.92
C ALA A 703 -18.97 -5.07 -11.15
N LYS A 704 -18.02 -5.01 -10.22
CA LYS A 704 -16.57 -4.73 -10.43
C LYS A 704 -16.05 -3.36 -10.90
N GLU A 705 -16.83 -2.39 -11.36
CA GLU A 705 -16.26 -1.12 -11.86
C GLU A 705 -16.56 0.05 -10.90
N THR A 706 -15.52 0.73 -10.40
CA THR A 706 -15.70 1.94 -9.56
C THR A 706 -16.25 3.08 -10.42
N VAL A 707 -17.02 4.00 -9.82
CA VAL A 707 -17.58 5.18 -10.52
C VAL A 707 -16.49 5.93 -11.31
N ALA A 708 -15.30 6.07 -10.72
CA ALA A 708 -14.13 6.66 -11.37
C ALA A 708 -13.68 5.91 -12.64
N ALA A 709 -13.63 4.57 -12.61
CA ALA A 709 -13.26 3.77 -13.77
C ALA A 709 -14.28 3.91 -14.92
N SER A 710 -15.58 3.98 -14.60
CA SER A 710 -16.64 4.24 -15.58
C SER A 710 -16.49 5.62 -16.23
N VAL A 711 -16.24 6.67 -15.44
CA VAL A 711 -15.99 8.03 -15.94
C VAL A 711 -14.77 8.06 -16.86
N LEU A 712 -13.67 7.42 -16.47
CA LEU A 712 -12.44 7.36 -17.28
C LEU A 712 -12.66 6.64 -18.61
N LYS A 713 -13.44 5.55 -18.59
CA LYS A 713 -13.76 4.78 -19.80
C LYS A 713 -14.62 5.62 -20.77
N ALA A 714 -15.62 6.33 -20.25
CA ALA A 714 -16.45 7.23 -21.03
C ALA A 714 -15.63 8.38 -21.64
N TYR A 715 -14.74 8.99 -20.85
CA TYR A 715 -13.79 10.00 -21.30
C TYR A 715 -12.89 9.48 -22.42
N SER A 716 -12.26 8.32 -22.22
CA SER A 716 -11.34 7.73 -23.20
C SER A 716 -12.05 7.39 -24.51
N SER A 717 -13.28 6.88 -24.43
CA SER A 717 -14.12 6.62 -25.60
C SER A 717 -14.48 7.91 -26.35
N ALA A 718 -14.76 9.00 -25.64
CA ALA A 718 -15.08 10.29 -26.25
C ALA A 718 -13.87 10.93 -26.96
N VAL A 719 -12.67 10.80 -26.38
CA VAL A 719 -11.43 11.22 -27.04
C VAL A 719 -11.19 10.40 -28.31
N ALA A 720 -11.29 9.07 -28.24
CA ALA A 720 -11.02 8.20 -29.37
C ALA A 720 -12.02 8.34 -30.53
N SER A 721 -13.31 8.60 -30.23
CA SER A 721 -14.36 8.78 -31.24
C SER A 721 -14.52 10.23 -31.72
N GLY A 722 -13.82 11.17 -31.10
CA GLY A 722 -14.02 12.60 -31.31
C GLY A 722 -13.42 13.18 -32.60
N ASN A 723 -12.64 12.41 -33.38
CA ASN A 723 -11.94 12.88 -34.60
C ASN A 723 -11.30 14.28 -34.44
N GLY A 724 -10.55 14.49 -33.34
CA GLY A 724 -9.89 15.77 -33.03
C GLY A 724 -10.71 16.75 -32.16
N ARG A 725 -12.03 16.56 -32.00
CA ARG A 725 -12.86 17.33 -31.06
C ARG A 725 -12.42 17.10 -29.61
N GLY A 726 -12.06 15.86 -29.29
CA GLY A 726 -11.55 15.50 -27.96
C GLY A 726 -12.58 15.57 -26.83
N ALA A 727 -12.10 15.59 -25.58
CA ALA A 727 -12.95 15.64 -24.38
C ALA A 727 -12.29 16.43 -23.24
N LEU A 728 -13.12 16.96 -22.32
CA LEU A 728 -12.69 17.66 -21.11
C LEU A 728 -12.97 16.80 -19.87
N LEU A 729 -11.95 16.54 -19.05
CA LEU A 729 -12.07 15.84 -17.78
C LEU A 729 -11.81 16.82 -16.62
N LEU A 730 -12.78 17.00 -15.73
CA LEU A 730 -12.64 17.73 -14.47
C LEU A 730 -12.36 16.72 -13.35
N ALA A 731 -11.15 16.76 -12.80
CA ALA A 731 -10.67 15.84 -11.78
C ALA A 731 -10.19 16.61 -10.54
N VAL A 732 -9.95 15.90 -9.43
CA VAL A 732 -9.49 16.49 -8.17
C VAL A 732 -8.07 16.03 -7.84
N MET A 733 -7.23 16.97 -7.41
CA MET A 733 -5.88 16.71 -6.91
C MET A 733 -5.94 15.83 -5.65
N GLY A 734 -5.24 14.70 -5.65
CA GLY A 734 -5.33 13.67 -4.61
C GLY A 734 -6.62 12.82 -4.67
N GLY A 735 -7.46 13.01 -5.70
CA GLY A 735 -8.60 12.17 -6.01
C GLY A 735 -8.20 10.87 -6.72
N THR A 736 -9.17 9.99 -6.92
CA THR A 736 -8.97 8.67 -7.53
C THR A 736 -8.46 8.74 -8.97
N LEU A 737 -8.90 9.71 -9.76
CA LEU A 737 -8.43 9.89 -11.14
C LEU A 737 -7.04 10.54 -11.22
N SER A 738 -6.63 11.23 -10.15
CA SER A 738 -5.29 11.78 -10.00
C SER A 738 -4.29 10.80 -9.37
N GLU A 739 -4.73 9.59 -9.01
CA GLU A 739 -3.91 8.52 -8.46
C GLU A 739 -3.95 7.29 -9.37
N GLY A 740 -2.80 6.74 -9.76
CA GLY A 740 -2.73 5.46 -10.49
C GLY A 740 -3.20 5.44 -11.95
N ILE A 741 -3.75 6.52 -12.51
CA ILE A 741 -4.19 6.60 -13.92
C ILE A 741 -3.18 7.34 -14.80
N ASN A 742 -3.02 6.87 -16.04
CA ASN A 742 -2.10 7.42 -17.04
C ASN A 742 -2.88 8.10 -18.17
N PHE A 743 -2.61 9.38 -18.43
CA PHE A 743 -3.20 10.13 -19.55
C PHE A 743 -2.18 10.20 -20.68
N SER A 744 -1.98 9.08 -21.38
CA SER A 744 -1.02 9.00 -22.49
C SER A 744 -1.58 9.55 -23.79
N ASP A 745 -0.71 10.13 -24.61
CA ASP A 745 -1.01 10.55 -25.97
C ASP A 745 -2.23 11.48 -26.06
N ALA A 746 -3.23 11.12 -26.88
CA ALA A 746 -4.45 11.88 -27.09
C ALA A 746 -5.27 12.06 -25.81
N LEU A 747 -5.10 11.20 -24.79
CA LEU A 747 -5.84 11.31 -23.53
C LEU A 747 -5.39 12.49 -22.66
N GLY A 748 -4.26 13.12 -22.94
CA GLY A 748 -3.65 14.10 -22.04
C GLY A 748 -2.85 15.21 -22.73
N ARG A 749 -3.27 15.68 -23.90
CA ARG A 749 -2.57 16.75 -24.64
C ARG A 749 -2.50 18.07 -23.87
N GLY A 750 -3.45 18.31 -22.98
CA GLY A 750 -3.42 19.44 -22.05
C GLY A 750 -3.70 19.02 -20.61
N VAL A 751 -2.90 19.53 -19.68
CA VAL A 751 -3.14 19.43 -18.24
C VAL A 751 -3.21 20.83 -17.64
N VAL A 752 -4.30 21.13 -16.96
CA VAL A 752 -4.55 22.40 -16.28
C VAL A 752 -4.61 22.13 -14.78
N VAL A 753 -3.80 22.82 -14.00
CA VAL A 753 -3.83 22.75 -12.53
C VAL A 753 -4.42 24.05 -12.01
N VAL A 754 -5.59 23.97 -11.38
CA VAL A 754 -6.30 25.13 -10.83
C VAL A 754 -5.87 25.35 -9.38
N GLY A 755 -5.24 26.50 -9.12
CA GLY A 755 -4.77 26.84 -7.78
C GLY A 755 -3.70 25.89 -7.26
N MET A 756 -3.57 25.85 -5.94
CA MET A 756 -2.59 25.03 -5.22
C MET A 756 -3.32 24.30 -4.07
N PRO A 757 -3.19 22.97 -3.93
CA PRO A 757 -3.89 22.17 -2.92
C PRO A 757 -3.21 22.28 -1.56
N PHE A 758 -3.07 23.51 -1.05
CA PHE A 758 -2.49 23.75 0.25
C PHE A 758 -3.37 23.13 1.35
N PRO A 759 -2.78 22.36 2.27
CA PRO A 759 -3.54 21.85 3.38
C PRO A 759 -4.06 22.96 4.30
N ASN A 760 -5.13 22.71 5.05
CA ASN A 760 -5.69 23.73 5.95
C ASN A 760 -4.70 24.04 7.11
N PRO A 761 -4.08 25.24 7.15
CA PRO A 761 -3.10 25.58 8.17
C PRO A 761 -3.73 25.76 9.56
N HIS A 762 -5.05 25.97 9.62
CA HIS A 762 -5.77 26.12 10.88
C HIS A 762 -6.14 24.80 11.52
N SER A 763 -6.06 23.68 10.78
CA SER A 763 -6.39 22.37 11.31
C SER A 763 -5.42 21.96 12.42
N ALA A 764 -5.95 21.35 13.49
CA ALA A 764 -5.17 20.91 14.63
C ALA A 764 -4.07 19.91 14.21
N GLU A 765 -4.39 18.99 13.29
CA GLU A 765 -3.45 18.02 12.74
C GLU A 765 -2.26 18.70 12.06
N TRP A 766 -2.50 19.70 11.21
CA TRP A 766 -1.41 20.41 10.54
C TRP A 766 -0.59 21.28 11.47
N LYS A 767 -1.22 21.95 12.43
CA LYS A 767 -0.49 22.70 13.46
C LYS A 767 0.47 21.78 14.21
N ALA A 768 0.04 20.57 14.57
CA ALA A 768 0.89 19.61 15.27
C ALA A 768 2.03 19.09 14.38
N LYS A 769 1.76 18.77 13.11
CA LYS A 769 2.81 18.40 12.15
C LYS A 769 3.85 19.53 12.00
N VAL A 770 3.40 20.77 11.83
CA VAL A 770 4.29 21.94 11.71
C VAL A 770 5.11 22.14 12.98
N GLN A 771 4.51 22.01 14.16
CA GLN A 771 5.22 22.11 15.44
C GLN A 771 6.28 21.02 15.58
N TYR A 772 5.96 19.78 15.24
CA TYR A 772 6.90 18.66 15.25
C TYR A 772 8.09 18.91 14.32
N ILE A 773 7.83 19.31 13.06
CA ILE A 773 8.87 19.62 12.08
C ILE A 773 9.74 20.78 12.56
N SER A 774 9.13 21.83 13.11
CA SER A 774 9.83 22.99 13.68
C SER A 774 10.77 22.57 14.82
N ALA A 775 10.29 21.72 15.73
CA ALA A 775 11.07 21.22 16.86
C ALA A 775 12.23 20.34 16.41
N LYS A 776 12.02 19.45 15.43
CA LYS A 776 13.06 18.57 14.87
C LYS A 776 14.13 19.38 14.12
N ALA A 777 13.73 20.41 13.38
CA ALA A 777 14.66 21.33 12.73
C ALA A 777 15.48 22.14 13.76
N ALA A 778 14.82 22.68 14.80
CA ALA A 778 15.49 23.42 15.87
C ALA A 778 16.51 22.56 16.62
N ALA A 779 16.19 21.28 16.89
CA ALA A 779 17.10 20.33 17.53
C ALA A 779 18.37 20.05 16.68
N LYS A 780 18.29 20.24 15.36
CA LYS A 780 19.43 20.14 14.43
C LYS A 780 20.13 21.48 14.16
N GLY A 781 19.73 22.56 14.83
CA GLY A 781 20.28 23.91 14.61
C GLY A 781 19.85 24.55 13.29
N LEU A 782 18.79 24.05 12.65
CA LEU A 782 18.23 24.59 11.41
C LEU A 782 17.16 25.65 11.69
N ASP A 783 16.86 26.51 10.72
CA ASP A 783 15.76 27.48 10.83
C ASP A 783 14.41 26.76 10.86
N ALA A 784 13.84 26.68 12.06
CA ALA A 784 12.54 26.04 12.31
C ALA A 784 11.40 26.65 11.50
N LYS A 785 11.40 27.97 11.28
CA LYS A 785 10.33 28.65 10.51
C LYS A 785 10.46 28.34 9.02
N ALA A 786 11.69 28.31 8.51
CA ALA A 786 11.94 27.91 7.12
C ALA A 786 11.52 26.46 6.88
N ALA A 787 11.94 25.54 7.76
CA ALA A 787 11.60 24.11 7.66
C ALA A 787 10.09 23.86 7.71
N ALA A 788 9.37 24.54 8.61
CA ALA A 788 7.90 24.47 8.69
C ALA A 788 7.22 24.93 7.40
N ARG A 789 7.66 26.07 6.85
CA ARG A 789 7.12 26.61 5.60
C ARG A 789 7.45 25.71 4.42
N ASP A 790 8.67 25.20 4.36
CA ASP A 790 9.09 24.31 3.28
C ASP A 790 8.33 23.01 3.31
N PHE A 791 8.14 22.39 4.48
CA PHE A 791 7.31 21.20 4.62
C PHE A 791 5.86 21.42 4.15
N TYR A 792 5.27 22.56 4.49
CA TYR A 792 3.93 22.94 4.06
C TYR A 792 3.83 23.12 2.53
N GLU A 793 4.80 23.80 1.93
CA GLU A 793 4.89 23.99 0.48
C GLU A 793 5.20 22.66 -0.24
N ASN A 794 6.05 21.79 0.33
CA ASN A 794 6.42 20.49 -0.24
C ASN A 794 5.23 19.53 -0.29
N ALA A 795 4.41 19.49 0.76
CA ALA A 795 3.17 18.71 0.78
C ALA A 795 2.22 19.12 -0.35
N CYS A 796 2.10 20.43 -0.61
CA CYS A 796 1.30 20.94 -1.72
C CYS A 796 1.91 20.56 -3.09
N MET A 797 3.22 20.76 -3.25
CA MET A 797 3.88 20.54 -4.54
C MET A 797 4.02 19.06 -4.91
N ARG A 798 4.12 18.15 -3.94
CA ARG A 798 4.08 16.70 -4.21
C ARG A 798 2.79 16.31 -4.94
N THR A 799 1.63 16.78 -4.47
CA THR A 799 0.33 16.51 -5.11
C THR A 799 0.24 17.14 -6.51
N VAL A 800 0.75 18.36 -6.69
CA VAL A 800 0.78 19.03 -8.01
C VAL A 800 1.67 18.27 -8.98
N ASN A 801 2.89 17.93 -8.57
CA ASN A 801 3.86 17.20 -9.39
C ASN A 801 3.32 15.81 -9.79
N GLN A 802 2.59 15.16 -8.89
CA GLN A 802 1.93 13.88 -9.17
C GLN A 802 0.85 14.01 -10.25
N CYS A 803 0.07 15.10 -10.27
CA CYS A 803 -0.96 15.33 -11.29
C CYS A 803 -0.31 15.65 -12.64
N VAL A 804 0.67 16.54 -12.63
CA VAL A 804 1.34 17.04 -13.84
C VAL A 804 2.19 15.96 -14.52
N GLY A 805 2.86 15.09 -13.74
CA GLY A 805 3.65 13.98 -14.26
C GLY A 805 2.84 12.89 -14.98
N ARG A 806 1.50 13.01 -15.10
CA ARG A 806 0.66 11.99 -15.72
C ARG A 806 0.54 12.11 -17.24
N ALA A 807 0.77 13.30 -17.77
CA ALA A 807 0.50 13.65 -19.17
C ALA A 807 1.53 13.12 -20.18
N ILE A 808 2.72 12.71 -19.72
CA ILE A 808 3.82 12.33 -20.59
C ILE A 808 4.31 10.93 -20.25
N ARG A 809 4.43 10.07 -21.28
CA ARG A 809 4.77 8.64 -21.06
C ARG A 809 5.90 8.06 -21.88
N HIS A 810 6.27 8.66 -22.99
CA HIS A 810 7.40 8.18 -23.79
C HIS A 810 8.09 9.34 -24.51
N ARG A 811 9.26 9.06 -25.09
CA ARG A 811 10.10 10.07 -25.78
C ARG A 811 9.38 10.87 -26.87
N GLY A 812 8.41 10.24 -27.54
CA GLY A 812 7.63 10.84 -28.63
C GLY A 812 6.35 11.55 -28.18
N ASP A 813 6.02 11.50 -26.89
CA ASP A 813 4.81 12.12 -26.35
C ASP A 813 5.01 13.63 -26.18
N TYR A 814 3.91 14.38 -26.18
CA TYR A 814 3.91 15.83 -26.02
C TYR A 814 2.64 16.33 -25.33
N ALA A 815 2.79 17.35 -24.50
CA ALA A 815 1.68 17.94 -23.74
C ALA A 815 1.96 19.39 -23.35
N ALA A 816 0.87 20.15 -23.18
CA ALA A 816 0.88 21.47 -22.57
C ALA A 816 0.44 21.38 -21.09
N ILE A 817 1.21 21.96 -20.18
CA ILE A 817 0.93 22.04 -18.74
C ILE A 817 0.69 23.50 -18.38
N LEU A 818 -0.51 23.80 -17.91
CA LEU A 818 -0.93 25.15 -17.51
C LEU A 818 -1.21 25.18 -16.01
N MET A 819 -0.50 26.03 -15.28
CA MET A 819 -0.62 26.14 -13.83
C MET A 819 -1.26 27.49 -13.46
N LEU A 820 -2.55 27.47 -13.13
CA LEU A 820 -3.37 28.67 -12.90
C LEU A 820 -3.27 29.08 -11.43
N ASP A 821 -2.26 29.89 -11.11
CA ASP A 821 -2.14 30.66 -9.87
C ASP A 821 -0.91 31.56 -10.00
N ARG A 822 -0.98 32.81 -9.54
CA ARG A 822 0.18 33.71 -9.57
C ARG A 822 1.39 33.17 -8.79
N ARG A 823 1.18 32.32 -7.79
CA ARG A 823 2.23 31.75 -6.94
C ARG A 823 3.18 30.82 -7.69
N TYR A 824 2.74 30.21 -8.80
CA TYR A 824 3.60 29.38 -9.66
C TYR A 824 4.72 30.17 -10.36
N ALA A 825 4.60 31.50 -10.46
CA ALA A 825 5.67 32.36 -10.95
C ALA A 825 6.77 32.66 -9.90
N GLY A 826 6.54 32.30 -8.63
CA GLY A 826 7.50 32.53 -7.56
C GLY A 826 8.67 31.53 -7.62
N THR A 827 9.91 32.03 -7.50
CA THR A 827 11.15 31.23 -7.57
C THR A 827 11.16 30.05 -6.60
N ARG A 828 10.62 30.23 -5.38
CA ARG A 828 10.52 29.18 -4.35
C ARG A 828 9.62 28.01 -4.76
N ILE A 829 8.49 28.30 -5.40
CA ILE A 829 7.57 27.27 -5.90
C ILE A 829 8.14 26.59 -7.13
N GLN A 830 8.76 27.35 -8.03
CA GLN A 830 9.44 26.80 -9.22
C GLN A 830 10.60 25.88 -8.86
N ALA A 831 11.32 26.16 -7.76
CA ALA A 831 12.40 25.29 -7.28
C ALA A 831 11.90 23.90 -6.85
N LYS A 832 10.61 23.76 -6.51
CA LYS A 832 9.96 22.52 -6.07
C LYS A 832 9.31 21.73 -7.21
N LEU A 833 9.35 22.27 -8.44
CA LEU A 833 8.97 21.53 -9.63
C LEU A 833 10.11 20.57 -10.05
N PRO A 834 9.79 19.39 -10.62
CA PRO A 834 10.77 18.50 -11.23
C PRO A 834 11.63 19.25 -12.24
N HIS A 835 12.91 18.90 -12.31
CA HIS A 835 13.89 19.59 -13.14
C HIS A 835 13.45 19.68 -14.61
N TRP A 836 12.88 18.62 -15.16
CA TRP A 836 12.44 18.56 -16.55
C TRP A 836 11.26 19.50 -16.86
N ILE A 837 10.34 19.72 -15.92
CA ILE A 837 9.25 20.70 -16.07
C ILE A 837 9.83 22.11 -15.95
N ARG A 838 10.72 22.31 -14.97
CA ARG A 838 11.36 23.60 -14.72
C ARG A 838 12.19 24.08 -15.91
N ALA A 839 12.85 23.16 -16.62
CA ALA A 839 13.64 23.46 -17.82
C ALA A 839 12.79 23.97 -19.00
N SER A 840 11.55 23.49 -19.13
CA SER A 840 10.58 23.95 -20.15
C SER A 840 9.61 25.02 -19.64
N LEU A 841 9.84 25.55 -18.43
CA LEU A 841 8.95 26.51 -17.81
C LEU A 841 9.13 27.90 -18.43
N THR A 842 8.06 28.45 -18.97
CA THR A 842 8.05 29.81 -19.51
C THR A 842 7.76 30.85 -18.41
N HIS A 843 8.06 32.13 -18.70
CA HIS A 843 7.65 33.22 -17.82
C HIS A 843 6.13 33.29 -17.67
N GLY A 844 5.69 33.72 -16.49
CA GLY A 844 4.27 33.86 -16.16
C GLY A 844 3.53 34.70 -17.21
N ALA A 845 2.39 34.20 -17.66
CA ALA A 845 1.63 34.77 -18.78
C ALA A 845 0.16 34.99 -18.42
N GLY A 846 -0.49 35.93 -19.10
CA GLY A 846 -1.95 36.08 -19.05
C GLY A 846 -2.65 35.12 -20.01
N VAL A 847 -3.96 34.89 -19.83
CA VAL A 847 -4.73 33.94 -20.65
C VAL A 847 -4.59 34.22 -22.17
N ARG A 848 -4.56 35.49 -22.59
CA ARG A 848 -4.43 35.85 -24.02
C ARG A 848 -3.08 35.44 -24.62
N ASP A 849 -2.00 35.57 -23.85
CA ASP A 849 -0.67 35.16 -24.29
C ASP A 849 -0.55 33.63 -24.31
N VAL A 850 -1.25 32.95 -23.38
CA VAL A 850 -1.35 31.49 -23.34
C VAL A 850 -2.01 30.95 -24.60
N GLU A 851 -3.10 31.55 -25.06
CA GLU A 851 -3.81 31.18 -26.32
C GLU A 851 -2.82 31.12 -27.50
N LYS A 852 -2.08 32.22 -27.72
CA LYS A 852 -1.08 32.30 -28.80
C LYS A 852 0.01 31.23 -28.69
N ARG A 853 0.52 30.99 -27.48
CA ARG A 853 1.56 29.98 -27.24
C ARG A 853 1.06 28.54 -27.45
N LEU A 854 -0.20 28.26 -27.12
CA LEU A 854 -0.81 26.97 -27.37
C LEU A 854 -0.94 26.71 -28.87
N ASP A 855 -1.41 27.70 -29.63
CA ASP A 855 -1.50 27.60 -31.10
C ASP A 855 -0.13 27.33 -31.73
N GLU A 856 0.89 28.11 -31.35
CA GLU A 856 2.27 27.92 -31.82
C GLU A 856 2.82 26.52 -31.48
N PHE A 857 2.56 26.05 -30.25
CA PHE A 857 3.05 24.75 -29.80
C PHE A 857 2.39 23.59 -30.54
N PHE A 858 1.06 23.58 -30.65
CA PHE A 858 0.34 22.47 -31.31
C PHE A 858 0.46 22.52 -32.83
N ALA A 859 0.59 23.70 -33.44
CA ALA A 859 0.89 23.81 -34.87
C ALA A 859 2.22 23.14 -35.24
N GLY A 860 3.21 23.19 -34.35
CA GLY A 860 4.50 22.51 -34.51
C GLY A 860 4.49 20.99 -34.23
N LYS A 861 3.32 20.39 -33.96
CA LYS A 861 3.16 18.95 -33.66
C LYS A 861 2.31 18.19 -34.68
N ASN A 862 1.64 18.90 -35.57
CA ASN A 862 0.84 18.34 -36.66
C ASN A 862 1.71 17.91 -37.85
#